data_AF-A0A183V8M6-F1
#
_entry.id   AF-A0A183V8M6-F1
#
_cell.length_a   1.000
_cell.length_b   1.000
_cell.length_c   1.000
_cell.angle_alpha   90.00
_cell.angle_beta   90.00
_cell.angle_gamma   90.00
#
_symmetry.space_group_name_H-M   'P 1'
#
loop_
_entity.id
_entity.type
_entity.pdbx_description
1 polymer ?
#
loop_
_entity_poly.entity_id
_entity_poly.type
_entity_poly.pdbx_seq_one_letter_code
_entity_poly.pdbx_strand_id
1 'polypeptide(L)'
;LCQMLAAKEEYLRVSRTFLREFVRALLRVDFDFALFAHYLFQTLTDKYLPSSAPPHLFKSLMELCWMLPFLAVTPTVREGTQFRRSANVTLSQVHLDALLRFYAEVCKFFEECVDFLVSHHAYCTDTRLFVYSFYRLLYLAPVDYYASVDNWPLEADVTQFVRAIADAPLSEALLLKILRAGAEQSVPIDAADAIDLVENLSKRASISSPLNGSVVSMIGINDCDAVNTLFATTVYRPPTTFQLRENELPALSVRTLYWKAWIIAVMWVSLNKHSLIKEAYVKFPTLKAAIQILLTWDYRFPPLASAGDAEGAERMMQDDERELNEEKQKIRKLEARLAGMDVDDADSKLLGKLCSLNPTGVCRRPPDSFLRDLEKLNEDLDLSGSLSECRDPDLLADIIRSQGSACALPSIVNVVESNASAMLHLPLECVCELFLHYLLTSTSPPANIKKPSNEKLNALRQRLRDSLRGPAANESTVMETLQYMTTRLGAHSLMERSAAAHALALFLQPDANTAVLPVNVDASPTGFLHMVSSFDLLKGRICTLLAQLCPVETKSSRLTEYIDFLIEHADPSTSHLVAHHISSVVERLTDVREEEGVHASALRFFDSYVRSACKSESTWTPELVQLLPTDVKKVSIEFCNSQKEKLSAEMISSSIGAVLQLLCTQRGEQNTNARTALMDLFFPAHGHRPKVALSEMKQEDALKFVQSFGLTSYSCSKLFATLDKADFVLEDDVLREACKAAPFIRAYKRRGAIGADRFLARLSERLQRDKALKMEVDEEHTFRIVEKQPPSFMDMCRSGETTNQRLSNEQILQYIDMALTQNSFEEGKWYRALAEVARNVECARAVIAVLKRKPSLLNNCTIVVPLLGTVGTLRDKVRCLCLFV
;
A
#
# COMPACT_ATOMS: atom_id res chain seq x y z
N LEU A 1 -36.65 -21.01 51.09
CA LEU A 1 -35.35 -21.47 50.56
C LEU A 1 -34.17 -20.88 51.32
N CYS A 2 -33.95 -19.56 51.34
CA CYS A 2 -32.84 -18.94 52.12
C CYS A 2 -32.76 -19.43 53.58
N GLN A 3 -33.87 -19.45 54.32
CA GLN A 3 -33.92 -19.98 55.69
C GLN A 3 -33.58 -21.48 55.79
N MET A 4 -33.94 -22.29 54.77
CA MET A 4 -33.55 -23.69 54.74
C MET A 4 -32.05 -23.83 54.52
N LEU A 5 -31.47 -23.07 53.59
CA LEU A 5 -30.03 -23.06 53.35
C LEU A 5 -29.23 -22.62 54.59
N ALA A 6 -29.79 -21.70 55.39
CA ALA A 6 -29.15 -21.24 56.62
C ALA A 6 -29.24 -22.26 57.76
N ALA A 7 -30.25 -23.13 57.76
CA ALA A 7 -30.44 -24.07 58.85
C ALA A 7 -29.39 -25.20 58.85
N LYS A 8 -29.13 -25.81 57.69
CA LYS A 8 -28.14 -26.89 57.51
C LYS A 8 -27.64 -26.94 56.06
N GLU A 9 -26.34 -27.20 55.86
CA GLU A 9 -25.74 -27.37 54.52
C GLU A 9 -26.39 -28.49 53.71
N GLU A 10 -26.78 -29.60 54.35
CA GLU A 10 -27.45 -30.75 53.72
C GLU A 10 -28.79 -30.37 53.05
N TYR A 11 -29.43 -29.28 53.49
CA TYR A 11 -30.68 -28.80 52.90
C TYR A 11 -30.49 -28.17 51.53
N LEU A 12 -29.25 -27.96 51.07
CA LEU A 12 -28.97 -27.54 49.69
C LEU A 12 -29.51 -28.55 48.68
N ARG A 13 -29.20 -29.85 48.84
CA ARG A 13 -29.67 -30.92 47.95
C ARG A 13 -31.20 -30.99 47.88
N VAL A 14 -31.86 -30.84 49.05
CA VAL A 14 -33.32 -30.81 49.16
C VAL A 14 -33.88 -29.56 48.47
N SER A 15 -33.26 -28.41 48.67
CA SER A 15 -33.64 -27.13 48.07
C SER A 15 -33.53 -27.15 46.55
N ARG A 16 -32.45 -27.70 46.00
CA ARG A 16 -32.28 -27.88 44.54
C ARG A 16 -33.36 -28.78 43.96
N THR A 17 -33.60 -29.92 44.59
CA THR A 17 -34.62 -30.89 44.16
C THR A 17 -36.02 -30.26 44.19
N PHE A 18 -36.37 -29.59 45.28
CA PHE A 18 -37.63 -28.86 45.41
C PHE A 18 -37.78 -27.81 44.32
N LEU A 19 -36.75 -26.98 44.10
CA LEU A 19 -36.83 -25.89 43.13
C LEU A 19 -37.01 -26.40 41.70
N ARG A 20 -36.30 -27.49 41.32
CA ARG A 20 -36.52 -28.16 40.03
C ARG A 20 -37.96 -28.59 39.84
N GLU A 21 -38.51 -29.31 40.82
CA GLU A 21 -39.89 -29.80 40.76
C GLU A 21 -40.90 -28.66 40.79
N PHE A 22 -40.63 -27.61 41.56
CA PHE A 22 -41.46 -26.40 41.62
C PHE A 22 -41.54 -25.71 40.26
N VAL A 23 -40.40 -25.40 39.64
CA VAL A 23 -40.36 -24.76 38.31
C VAL A 23 -41.02 -25.66 37.25
N ARG A 24 -40.66 -26.95 37.24
CA ARG A 24 -41.17 -27.92 36.26
C ARG A 24 -42.68 -28.16 36.36
N ALA A 25 -43.22 -28.31 37.57
CA ALA A 25 -44.61 -28.70 37.78
C ALA A 25 -45.59 -27.52 37.81
N LEU A 26 -45.18 -26.39 38.38
CA LEU A 26 -46.08 -25.27 38.71
C LEU A 26 -45.89 -24.06 37.79
N LEU A 27 -44.65 -23.68 37.45
CA LEU A 27 -44.39 -22.48 36.64
C LEU A 27 -44.46 -22.74 35.14
N ARG A 28 -44.19 -23.97 34.69
CA ARG A 28 -44.48 -24.50 33.34
C ARG A 28 -44.14 -23.56 32.15
N VAL A 29 -43.14 -22.68 32.27
CA VAL A 29 -42.42 -21.88 31.24
C VAL A 29 -42.04 -20.47 31.76
N ASP A 30 -42.76 -19.90 32.73
CA ASP A 30 -42.54 -18.50 33.19
C ASP A 30 -41.77 -18.42 34.51
N PHE A 31 -40.49 -18.80 34.51
CA PHE A 31 -39.62 -18.66 35.68
C PHE A 31 -38.62 -17.51 35.50
N ASP A 32 -38.96 -16.33 36.03
CA ASP A 32 -38.05 -15.19 36.10
C ASP A 32 -36.96 -15.45 37.14
N PHE A 33 -35.86 -16.06 36.69
CA PHE A 33 -34.76 -16.48 37.54
C PHE A 33 -33.90 -15.31 38.03
N ALA A 34 -33.89 -14.18 37.30
CA ALA A 34 -33.20 -12.97 37.73
C ALA A 34 -33.91 -12.32 38.93
N LEU A 35 -35.22 -12.13 38.82
CA LEU A 35 -36.06 -11.61 39.90
C LEU A 35 -36.05 -12.55 41.11
N PHE A 36 -36.07 -13.86 40.88
CA PHE A 36 -35.95 -14.83 41.96
C PHE A 36 -34.62 -14.72 42.70
N ALA A 37 -33.50 -14.56 41.97
CA ALA A 37 -32.18 -14.37 42.58
C ALA A 37 -32.13 -13.07 43.39
N HIS A 38 -32.65 -11.97 42.85
CA HIS A 38 -32.77 -10.69 43.56
C HIS A 38 -33.46 -10.84 44.92
N TYR A 39 -34.67 -11.42 44.94
CA TYR A 39 -35.40 -11.62 46.20
C TYR A 39 -34.71 -12.60 47.15
N LEU A 40 -33.97 -13.57 46.62
CA LEU A 40 -33.20 -14.50 47.43
C LEU A 40 -32.03 -13.79 48.15
N PHE A 41 -31.32 -12.90 47.44
CA PHE A 41 -30.27 -12.05 47.99
C PHE A 41 -30.81 -11.01 48.98
N GLN A 42 -31.92 -10.35 48.64
CA GLN A 42 -32.63 -9.44 49.53
C GLN A 42 -33.05 -10.14 50.83
N THR A 43 -33.65 -11.33 50.72
CA THR A 43 -34.06 -12.09 51.91
C THR A 43 -32.88 -12.48 52.80
N LEU A 44 -31.71 -12.75 52.21
CA LEU A 44 -30.49 -13.04 52.98
C LEU A 44 -30.03 -11.80 53.74
N THR A 45 -29.97 -10.66 53.07
CA THR A 45 -29.49 -9.39 53.66
C THR A 45 -30.45 -8.85 54.73
N ASP A 46 -31.76 -9.02 54.54
CA ASP A 46 -32.77 -8.62 55.52
C ASP A 46 -32.76 -9.48 56.80
N LYS A 47 -32.42 -10.77 56.70
CA LYS A 47 -32.56 -11.72 57.81
C LYS A 47 -31.28 -12.06 58.55
N TYR A 48 -30.13 -11.94 57.90
CA TYR A 48 -28.86 -12.35 58.46
C TYR A 48 -27.85 -11.23 58.34
N LEU A 49 -27.27 -10.79 59.44
CA LEU A 49 -26.07 -9.95 59.40
C LEU A 49 -24.86 -10.81 59.01
N PRO A 50 -23.85 -10.26 58.28
CA PRO A 50 -22.67 -11.03 57.88
C PRO A 50 -21.98 -11.76 59.03
N SER A 51 -21.88 -11.14 60.20
CA SER A 51 -21.28 -11.73 61.41
C SER A 51 -22.08 -12.87 62.05
N SER A 52 -23.37 -12.96 61.72
CA SER A 52 -24.32 -13.96 62.26
C SER A 52 -24.70 -15.04 61.25
N ALA A 53 -24.30 -14.87 59.99
CA ALA A 53 -24.63 -15.80 58.91
C ALA A 53 -23.86 -17.13 59.11
N PRO A 54 -24.51 -18.28 58.91
CA PRO A 54 -23.84 -19.56 58.91
C PRO A 54 -22.71 -19.60 57.86
N PRO A 55 -21.52 -20.17 58.15
CA PRO A 55 -20.37 -20.10 57.26
C PRO A 55 -20.58 -20.81 55.91
N HIS A 56 -21.48 -21.79 55.86
CA HIS A 56 -21.84 -22.50 54.63
C HIS A 56 -22.92 -21.77 53.81
N LEU A 57 -23.64 -20.81 54.39
CA LEU A 57 -24.81 -20.18 53.75
C LEU A 57 -24.44 -19.50 52.43
N PHE A 58 -23.34 -18.74 52.42
CA PHE A 58 -22.87 -18.08 51.20
C PHE A 58 -22.59 -19.11 50.10
N LYS A 59 -21.79 -20.15 50.40
CA LYS A 59 -21.47 -21.22 49.45
C LYS A 59 -22.75 -21.88 48.93
N SER A 60 -23.64 -22.31 49.83
CA SER A 60 -24.91 -22.97 49.47
C SER A 60 -25.81 -22.07 48.63
N LEU A 61 -25.81 -20.76 48.88
CA LEU A 61 -26.55 -19.79 48.09
C LEU A 61 -26.00 -19.68 46.66
N MET A 62 -24.69 -19.47 46.50
CA MET A 62 -24.05 -19.41 45.16
C MET A 62 -24.29 -20.72 44.40
N GLU A 63 -24.23 -21.85 45.11
CA GLU A 63 -24.50 -23.19 44.63
C GLU A 63 -25.95 -23.50 44.26
N LEU A 64 -26.90 -22.69 44.74
CA LEU A 64 -28.31 -22.72 44.32
C LEU A 64 -28.55 -21.73 43.17
N CYS A 65 -27.84 -20.59 43.15
CA CYS A 65 -28.05 -19.54 42.14
C CYS A 65 -27.57 -19.96 40.74
N TRP A 66 -26.44 -20.67 40.60
CA TRP A 66 -25.95 -21.05 39.27
C TRP A 66 -26.91 -21.97 38.52
N MET A 67 -27.77 -22.74 39.20
CA MET A 67 -28.70 -23.63 38.50
C MET A 67 -29.95 -22.92 38.00
N LEU A 68 -30.24 -21.68 38.43
CA LEU A 68 -31.50 -21.01 38.13
C LEU A 68 -31.71 -20.79 36.62
N PRO A 69 -30.73 -20.26 35.85
CA PRO A 69 -30.88 -20.13 34.40
C PRO A 69 -31.08 -21.48 33.69
N PHE A 70 -30.49 -22.58 34.19
CA PHE A 70 -30.69 -23.91 33.61
C PHE A 70 -32.14 -24.39 33.72
N LEU A 71 -32.84 -24.00 34.79
CA LEU A 71 -34.27 -24.34 34.97
C LEU A 71 -35.17 -23.62 33.97
N ALA A 72 -34.71 -22.49 33.43
CA ALA A 72 -35.42 -21.66 32.46
C ALA A 72 -35.07 -21.99 31.00
N VAL A 73 -34.15 -22.93 30.73
CA VAL A 73 -33.87 -23.41 29.37
C VAL A 73 -35.02 -24.32 28.91
N THR A 74 -36.03 -23.70 28.29
CA THR A 74 -37.19 -24.40 27.73
C THR A 74 -36.83 -25.14 26.42
N PRO A 75 -37.67 -26.08 25.97
CA PRO A 75 -37.48 -26.72 24.66
C PRO A 75 -37.38 -25.71 23.51
N THR A 76 -38.15 -24.62 23.55
CA THR A 76 -38.12 -23.56 22.52
C THR A 76 -36.83 -22.75 22.55
N VAL A 77 -36.28 -22.44 23.73
CA VAL A 77 -34.96 -21.80 23.87
C VAL A 77 -33.86 -22.73 23.35
N ARG A 78 -33.94 -24.03 23.69
CA ARG A 78 -32.97 -25.04 23.24
C ARG A 78 -32.98 -25.22 21.72
N GLU A 79 -34.16 -25.40 21.13
CA GLU A 79 -34.34 -25.51 19.68
C GLU A 79 -33.92 -24.23 18.97
N GLY A 80 -34.33 -23.06 19.48
CA GLY A 80 -33.90 -21.77 18.94
C GLY A 80 -32.38 -21.58 18.95
N THR A 81 -31.71 -21.97 20.04
CA THR A 81 -30.24 -21.91 20.16
C THR A 81 -29.57 -22.82 19.12
N GLN A 82 -30.12 -24.01 18.88
CA GLN A 82 -29.62 -24.94 17.86
C GLN A 82 -29.83 -24.41 16.44
N PHE A 83 -31.03 -23.88 16.14
CA PHE A 83 -31.36 -23.33 14.83
C PHE A 83 -30.50 -22.13 14.46
N ARG A 84 -30.21 -21.24 15.41
CA ARG A 84 -29.32 -20.08 15.20
C ARG A 84 -27.95 -20.47 14.63
N ARG A 85 -27.42 -21.63 15.01
CA ARG A 85 -26.10 -22.11 14.58
C ARG A 85 -26.15 -22.96 13.31
N SER A 86 -27.35 -23.29 12.83
CA SER A 86 -27.55 -24.03 11.59
C SER A 86 -27.74 -23.06 10.43
N ALA A 87 -26.77 -22.98 9.51
CA ALA A 87 -26.81 -22.08 8.35
C ALA A 87 -28.02 -22.29 7.42
N ASN A 88 -28.73 -23.42 7.56
CA ASN A 88 -29.84 -23.83 6.69
C ASN A 88 -31.23 -23.62 7.29
N VAL A 89 -31.35 -23.06 8.51
CA VAL A 89 -32.63 -22.95 9.22
C VAL A 89 -32.91 -21.51 9.64
N THR A 90 -33.99 -20.94 9.09
CA THR A 90 -34.50 -19.64 9.54
C THR A 90 -35.24 -19.77 10.86
N LEU A 91 -34.89 -18.92 11.83
CA LEU A 91 -35.59 -18.85 13.12
C LEU A 91 -37.04 -18.36 12.92
N SER A 92 -38.00 -19.08 13.51
CA SER A 92 -39.38 -18.59 13.59
C SER A 92 -39.48 -17.45 14.61
N GLN A 93 -40.53 -16.62 14.48
CA GLN A 93 -40.74 -15.51 15.42
C GLN A 93 -40.89 -15.98 16.86
N VAL A 94 -41.49 -17.16 17.09
CA VAL A 94 -41.64 -17.75 18.42
C VAL A 94 -40.28 -18.08 19.05
N HIS A 95 -39.35 -18.64 18.27
CA HIS A 95 -38.00 -18.90 18.75
C HIS A 95 -37.23 -17.61 19.04
N LEU A 96 -37.36 -16.60 18.16
CA LEU A 96 -36.74 -15.30 18.36
C LEU A 96 -37.21 -14.63 19.66
N ASP A 97 -38.52 -14.55 19.86
CA ASP A 97 -39.10 -13.93 21.05
C ASP A 97 -38.70 -14.67 22.34
N ALA A 98 -38.65 -16.01 22.30
CA ALA A 98 -38.22 -16.83 23.43
C ALA A 98 -36.74 -16.58 23.77
N LEU A 99 -35.85 -16.54 22.77
CA LEU A 99 -34.43 -16.27 22.98
C LEU A 99 -34.18 -14.85 23.48
N LEU A 100 -34.85 -13.85 22.92
CA LEU A 100 -34.69 -12.45 23.35
C LEU A 100 -35.11 -12.25 24.81
N ARG A 101 -36.23 -12.86 25.24
CA ARG A 101 -36.64 -12.83 26.66
C ARG A 101 -35.64 -13.54 27.56
N PHE A 102 -35.25 -14.76 27.18
CA PHE A 102 -34.28 -15.54 27.94
C PHE A 102 -32.94 -14.79 28.10
N TYR A 103 -32.41 -14.20 27.02
CA TYR A 103 -31.15 -13.45 27.08
C TYR A 103 -31.25 -12.16 27.91
N ALA A 104 -32.39 -11.46 27.84
CA ALA A 104 -32.62 -10.30 28.69
C ALA A 104 -32.63 -10.68 30.18
N GLU A 105 -33.23 -11.81 30.53
CA GLU A 105 -33.20 -12.34 31.90
C GLU A 105 -31.81 -12.83 32.32
N VAL A 106 -31.04 -13.48 31.42
CA VAL A 106 -29.64 -13.87 31.69
C VAL A 106 -28.78 -12.65 32.02
N CYS A 107 -28.91 -11.57 31.23
CA CYS A 107 -28.15 -10.34 31.46
C CYS A 107 -28.49 -9.73 32.83
N LYS A 108 -29.80 -9.60 33.15
CA LYS A 108 -30.25 -9.13 34.47
C LYS A 108 -29.74 -10.02 35.60
N PHE A 109 -29.80 -11.34 35.44
CA PHE A 109 -29.30 -12.28 36.43
C PHE A 109 -27.80 -12.08 36.72
N PHE A 110 -26.98 -11.85 35.69
CA PHE A 110 -25.57 -11.52 35.88
C PHE A 110 -25.39 -10.21 36.63
N GLU A 111 -26.16 -9.18 36.31
CA GLU A 111 -26.13 -7.89 37.02
C GLU A 111 -26.49 -8.04 38.51
N GLU A 112 -27.56 -8.77 38.83
CA GLU A 112 -27.99 -9.05 40.20
C GLU A 112 -26.92 -9.85 40.98
N CYS A 113 -26.34 -10.86 40.35
CA CYS A 113 -25.28 -11.67 40.98
C CYS A 113 -24.02 -10.83 41.26
N VAL A 114 -23.58 -10.03 40.29
CA VAL A 114 -22.40 -9.18 40.45
C VAL A 114 -22.66 -8.05 41.45
N ASP A 115 -23.86 -7.46 41.45
CA ASP A 115 -24.25 -6.49 42.48
C ASP A 115 -24.18 -7.10 43.87
N PHE A 116 -24.78 -8.27 44.07
CA PHE A 116 -24.74 -8.94 45.37
C PHE A 116 -23.31 -9.25 45.81
N LEU A 117 -22.49 -9.84 44.93
CA LEU A 117 -21.10 -10.17 45.25
C LEU A 117 -20.30 -8.92 45.65
N VAL A 118 -20.41 -7.83 44.90
CA VAL A 118 -19.64 -6.60 45.17
C VAL A 118 -20.15 -5.88 46.42
N SER A 119 -21.46 -5.63 46.50
CA SER A 119 -22.08 -4.84 47.56
C SER A 119 -22.14 -5.58 48.90
N HIS A 120 -22.16 -6.91 48.89
CA HIS A 120 -22.32 -7.74 50.08
C HIS A 120 -21.19 -8.78 50.24
N HIS A 121 -19.97 -8.42 49.85
CA HIS A 121 -18.80 -9.31 49.97
C HIS A 121 -18.50 -9.78 51.40
N ALA A 122 -18.96 -9.05 52.43
CA ALA A 122 -18.77 -9.40 53.83
C ALA A 122 -19.36 -10.76 54.25
N TYR A 123 -20.28 -11.35 53.47
CA TYR A 123 -20.81 -12.69 53.74
C TYR A 123 -19.85 -13.83 53.37
N CYS A 124 -18.76 -13.54 52.65
CA CYS A 124 -17.75 -14.53 52.29
C CYS A 124 -16.39 -14.15 52.89
N THR A 125 -15.86 -15.00 53.77
CA THR A 125 -14.53 -14.80 54.36
C THR A 125 -13.41 -15.46 53.56
N ASP A 126 -13.75 -16.40 52.66
CA ASP A 126 -12.79 -17.07 51.79
C ASP A 126 -12.69 -16.34 50.45
N THR A 127 -11.59 -15.62 50.26
CA THR A 127 -11.28 -14.87 49.02
C THR A 127 -11.29 -15.76 47.77
N ARG A 128 -10.81 -17.01 47.86
CA ARG A 128 -10.79 -17.91 46.70
C ARG A 128 -12.20 -18.34 46.32
N LEU A 129 -13.02 -18.66 47.31
CA LEU A 129 -14.43 -18.98 47.08
C LEU A 129 -15.18 -17.77 46.51
N PHE A 130 -14.90 -16.57 47.01
CA PHE A 130 -15.50 -15.33 46.53
C PHE A 130 -15.20 -15.10 45.05
N VAL A 131 -13.93 -15.09 44.65
CA VAL A 131 -13.52 -14.91 43.24
C VAL A 131 -14.12 -16.02 42.37
N TYR A 132 -14.02 -17.29 42.81
CA TYR A 132 -14.55 -18.41 42.04
C TYR A 132 -16.09 -18.37 41.91
N SER A 133 -16.80 -17.64 42.77
CA SER A 133 -18.25 -17.43 42.64
C SER A 133 -18.61 -16.60 41.40
N PHE A 134 -17.76 -15.65 40.99
CA PHE A 134 -17.94 -14.97 39.70
C PHE A 134 -17.87 -15.96 38.54
N TYR A 135 -16.82 -16.79 38.49
CA TYR A 135 -16.65 -17.78 37.42
C TYR A 135 -17.82 -18.78 37.34
N ARG A 136 -18.38 -19.18 38.49
CA ARG A 136 -19.54 -20.09 38.55
C ARG A 136 -20.84 -19.42 38.10
N LEU A 137 -21.12 -18.20 38.56
CA LEU A 137 -22.39 -17.52 38.28
C LEU A 137 -22.44 -16.91 36.88
N LEU A 138 -21.29 -16.49 36.35
CA LEU A 138 -21.16 -15.94 35.00
C LEU A 138 -20.86 -17.01 33.94
N TYR A 139 -20.89 -18.30 34.32
CA TYR A 139 -20.66 -19.46 33.46
C TYR A 139 -19.30 -19.45 32.73
N LEU A 140 -18.25 -19.09 33.45
CA LEU A 140 -16.86 -19.15 32.99
C LEU A 140 -16.10 -20.38 33.54
N ALA A 141 -16.66 -21.09 34.52
CA ALA A 141 -16.09 -22.36 35.00
C ALA A 141 -16.19 -23.48 33.94
N PRO A 142 -15.33 -24.52 34.00
CA PRO A 142 -15.41 -25.67 33.09
C PRO A 142 -16.79 -26.32 33.08
N VAL A 143 -17.26 -26.79 31.92
CA VAL A 143 -18.61 -27.33 31.74
C VAL A 143 -18.91 -28.50 32.69
N ASP A 144 -17.91 -29.34 32.97
CA ASP A 144 -18.00 -30.50 33.87
C ASP A 144 -18.38 -30.11 35.30
N TYR A 145 -18.10 -28.86 35.72
CA TYR A 145 -18.49 -28.36 37.03
C TYR A 145 -20.02 -28.34 37.22
N TYR A 146 -20.76 -28.10 36.13
CA TYR A 146 -22.22 -27.99 36.17
C TYR A 146 -22.93 -29.32 35.92
N ALA A 147 -22.18 -30.40 35.64
CA ALA A 147 -22.74 -31.69 35.26
C ALA A 147 -23.09 -32.56 36.47
N SER A 148 -24.19 -33.33 36.35
CA SER A 148 -24.53 -34.42 37.26
C SER A 148 -24.70 -34.01 38.74
N VAL A 149 -24.92 -32.72 39.03
CA VAL A 149 -25.13 -32.21 40.39
C VAL A 149 -26.47 -32.70 40.91
N ASP A 150 -26.46 -33.60 41.90
CA ASP A 150 -27.68 -34.28 42.36
C ASP A 150 -28.43 -34.99 41.20
N ASN A 151 -27.65 -35.63 40.32
CA ASN A 151 -28.07 -36.32 39.08
C ASN A 151 -28.75 -35.42 38.04
N TRP A 152 -28.49 -34.10 38.07
CA TRP A 152 -29.03 -33.16 37.09
C TRP A 152 -28.16 -31.89 36.95
N PRO A 153 -28.08 -31.27 35.78
CA PRO A 153 -28.51 -31.77 34.47
C PRO A 153 -27.70 -32.99 34.01
N LEU A 154 -28.22 -33.73 33.02
CA LEU A 154 -27.50 -34.83 32.39
C LEU A 154 -26.28 -34.29 31.65
N GLU A 155 -25.18 -35.06 31.64
CA GLU A 155 -23.93 -34.67 30.94
C GLU A 155 -24.16 -34.27 29.47
N ALA A 156 -25.09 -34.95 28.80
CA ALA A 156 -25.47 -34.65 27.41
C ALA A 156 -26.12 -33.27 27.20
N ASP A 157 -26.80 -32.74 28.23
CA ASP A 157 -27.57 -31.49 28.15
C ASP A 157 -26.78 -30.27 28.61
N VAL A 158 -25.83 -30.44 29.55
CA VAL A 158 -25.10 -29.33 30.20
C VAL A 158 -24.46 -28.40 29.19
N THR A 159 -23.79 -28.99 28.18
CA THR A 159 -23.10 -28.21 27.14
C THR A 159 -24.09 -27.34 26.37
N GLN A 160 -25.31 -27.81 26.13
CA GLN A 160 -26.33 -27.03 25.43
C GLN A 160 -26.87 -25.89 26.30
N PHE A 161 -27.03 -26.13 27.61
CA PHE A 161 -27.49 -25.10 28.55
C PHE A 161 -26.47 -23.98 28.72
N VAL A 162 -25.20 -24.33 28.95
CA VAL A 162 -24.10 -23.35 29.04
C VAL A 162 -24.01 -22.54 27.75
N ARG A 163 -24.16 -23.19 26.58
CA ARG A 163 -24.16 -22.48 25.29
C ARG A 163 -25.33 -21.49 25.16
N ALA A 164 -26.54 -21.89 25.52
CA ALA A 164 -27.71 -21.01 25.48
C ALA A 164 -27.52 -19.75 26.34
N ILE A 165 -26.85 -19.88 27.49
CA ILE A 165 -26.55 -18.76 28.39
C ILE A 165 -25.39 -17.91 27.87
N ALA A 166 -24.34 -18.55 27.37
CA ALA A 166 -23.15 -17.87 26.86
C ALA A 166 -23.47 -16.98 25.65
N ASP A 167 -24.54 -17.30 24.94
CA ASP A 167 -25.04 -16.60 23.76
C ASP A 167 -25.86 -15.32 24.08
N ALA A 168 -26.08 -15.00 25.35
CA ALA A 168 -26.77 -13.79 25.78
C ALA A 168 -25.85 -12.54 25.67
N PRO A 169 -26.36 -11.39 25.17
CA PRO A 169 -25.66 -10.12 25.22
C PRO A 169 -25.37 -9.67 26.65
N LEU A 170 -24.34 -8.85 26.81
CA LEU A 170 -23.92 -8.28 28.09
C LEU A 170 -24.07 -6.77 28.09
N SER A 171 -24.31 -6.20 29.27
CA SER A 171 -24.35 -4.76 29.45
C SER A 171 -22.96 -4.20 29.75
N GLU A 172 -22.73 -2.95 29.33
CA GLU A 172 -21.55 -2.18 29.73
C GLU A 172 -21.47 -2.05 31.26
N ALA A 173 -22.62 -1.79 31.92
CA ALA A 173 -22.70 -1.62 33.36
C ALA A 173 -22.17 -2.84 34.15
N LEU A 174 -22.47 -4.06 33.69
CA LEU A 174 -21.95 -5.30 34.27
C LEU A 174 -20.42 -5.32 34.28
N LEU A 175 -19.79 -5.02 33.13
CA LEU A 175 -18.33 -5.05 32.98
C LEU A 175 -17.68 -3.96 33.85
N LEU A 176 -18.21 -2.74 33.83
CA LEU A 176 -17.68 -1.63 34.63
C LEU A 176 -17.76 -1.92 36.13
N LYS A 177 -18.78 -2.64 36.58
CA LYS A 177 -18.92 -3.02 37.99
C LYS A 177 -17.85 -4.01 38.44
N ILE A 178 -17.54 -5.01 37.61
CA ILE A 178 -16.45 -5.96 37.86
C ILE A 178 -15.09 -5.22 37.91
N LEU A 179 -14.84 -4.31 36.95
CA LEU A 179 -13.61 -3.52 36.91
C LEU A 179 -13.44 -2.63 38.15
N ARG A 180 -14.50 -1.91 38.53
CA ARG A 180 -14.49 -1.06 39.73
C ARG A 180 -14.26 -1.88 41.00
N ALA A 181 -14.84 -3.07 41.10
CA ALA A 181 -14.60 -3.98 42.22
C ALA A 181 -13.13 -4.39 42.32
N GLY A 182 -12.48 -4.73 41.19
CA GLY A 182 -11.04 -5.06 41.18
C GLY A 182 -10.11 -3.86 41.44
N ALA A 183 -10.61 -2.64 41.24
CA ALA A 183 -9.88 -1.42 41.54
C ALA A 183 -9.99 -0.99 43.02
N GLU A 184 -10.95 -1.53 43.76
CA GLU A 184 -11.25 -1.17 45.15
C GLU A 184 -10.61 -2.16 46.14
N GLN A 185 -9.78 -1.67 47.07
CA GLN A 185 -9.07 -2.54 48.03
C GLN A 185 -9.97 -3.22 49.07
N SER A 186 -11.21 -2.74 49.26
CA SER A 186 -12.16 -3.29 50.22
C SER A 186 -12.79 -4.59 49.73
N VAL A 187 -12.93 -4.76 48.41
CA VAL A 187 -13.60 -5.89 47.80
C VAL A 187 -12.59 -7.03 47.63
N PRO A 188 -12.93 -8.29 47.99
CA PRO A 188 -12.01 -9.43 47.95
C PRO A 188 -11.82 -10.00 46.53
N ILE A 189 -11.59 -9.14 45.55
CA ILE A 189 -11.18 -9.47 44.18
C ILE A 189 -10.07 -8.52 43.76
N ASP A 190 -8.97 -9.05 43.23
CA ASP A 190 -7.87 -8.20 42.77
C ASP A 190 -8.06 -7.73 41.32
N ALA A 191 -7.23 -6.78 40.91
CA ALA A 191 -7.27 -6.23 39.56
C ALA A 191 -6.98 -7.28 38.47
N ALA A 192 -6.17 -8.30 38.76
CA ALA A 192 -5.82 -9.34 37.80
C ALA A 192 -7.01 -10.26 37.53
N ASP A 193 -7.68 -10.72 38.59
CA ASP A 193 -8.89 -11.53 38.53
C ASP A 193 -10.05 -10.76 37.86
N ALA A 194 -10.24 -9.49 38.21
CA ALA A 194 -11.28 -8.65 37.59
C ALA A 194 -11.06 -8.45 36.08
N ILE A 195 -9.81 -8.17 35.67
CA ILE A 195 -9.45 -8.05 34.26
C ILE A 195 -9.60 -9.39 33.54
N ASP A 196 -9.23 -10.51 34.16
CA ASP A 196 -9.40 -11.85 33.58
C ASP A 196 -10.87 -12.20 33.37
N LEU A 197 -11.75 -11.89 34.33
CA LEU A 197 -13.19 -12.03 34.16
C LEU A 197 -13.70 -11.22 32.96
N VAL A 198 -13.36 -9.94 32.87
CA VAL A 198 -13.79 -9.06 31.78
C VAL A 198 -13.21 -9.50 30.43
N GLU A 199 -11.97 -10.01 30.41
CA GLU A 199 -11.35 -10.60 29.23
C GLU A 199 -12.16 -11.79 28.72
N ASN A 200 -12.49 -12.74 29.59
CA ASN A 200 -13.27 -13.93 29.24
C ASN A 200 -14.70 -13.59 28.80
N LEU A 201 -15.35 -12.62 29.45
CA LEU A 201 -16.68 -12.12 29.07
C LEU A 201 -16.65 -11.43 27.69
N SER A 202 -15.60 -10.64 27.42
CA SER A 202 -15.41 -9.95 26.14
C SER A 202 -15.15 -10.95 25.01
N LYS A 203 -14.27 -11.95 25.24
CA LYS A 203 -14.04 -13.04 24.28
C LYS A 203 -15.33 -13.80 23.96
N ARG A 204 -16.12 -14.14 24.99
CA ARG A 204 -17.42 -14.79 24.81
C ARG A 204 -18.34 -13.96 23.91
N ALA A 205 -18.44 -12.66 24.18
CA ALA A 205 -19.27 -11.76 23.37
C ALA A 205 -18.78 -11.64 21.92
N SER A 206 -17.46 -11.66 21.69
CA SER A 206 -16.89 -11.62 20.34
C SER A 206 -17.11 -12.91 19.53
N ILE A 207 -17.22 -14.07 20.19
CA ILE A 207 -17.52 -15.36 19.53
C ILE A 207 -19.00 -15.45 19.09
N SER A 208 -19.89 -14.77 19.79
CA SER A 208 -21.33 -14.82 19.54
C SER A 208 -21.78 -13.71 18.57
N SER A 209 -22.76 -14.00 17.71
CA SER A 209 -23.35 -13.02 16.77
C SER A 209 -24.72 -12.51 17.22
N PRO A 210 -25.13 -11.27 16.94
CA PRO A 210 -26.48 -10.82 17.28
C PRO A 210 -27.60 -11.68 16.67
N LEU A 211 -28.72 -11.85 17.38
CA LEU A 211 -29.87 -12.64 16.93
C LEU A 211 -30.59 -12.03 15.71
N ASN A 212 -30.58 -10.71 15.60
CA ASN A 212 -31.23 -9.93 14.55
C ASN A 212 -30.53 -8.57 14.39
N GLY A 213 -30.87 -7.79 13.37
CA GLY A 213 -30.36 -6.43 13.18
C GLY A 213 -30.81 -5.41 14.24
N SER A 214 -31.61 -5.80 15.25
CA SER A 214 -32.05 -4.90 16.34
C SER A 214 -30.99 -4.78 17.44
N VAL A 215 -30.18 -5.81 17.65
CA VAL A 215 -29.02 -5.75 18.55
C VAL A 215 -27.80 -5.54 17.68
N VAL A 216 -27.23 -4.33 17.72
CA VAL A 216 -26.08 -3.97 16.88
C VAL A 216 -24.78 -4.59 17.41
N SER A 217 -24.71 -4.85 18.73
CA SER A 217 -23.53 -5.39 19.40
C SER A 217 -23.87 -6.30 20.58
N MET A 218 -23.05 -7.33 20.82
CA MET A 218 -23.14 -8.20 21.99
C MET A 218 -22.71 -7.51 23.29
N ILE A 219 -21.94 -6.42 23.20
CA ILE A 219 -21.61 -5.52 24.30
C ILE A 219 -21.70 -4.10 23.75
N GLY A 220 -22.84 -3.43 23.95
CA GLY A 220 -23.00 -2.04 23.51
C GLY A 220 -22.19 -1.08 24.36
N ILE A 221 -21.11 -0.52 23.81
CA ILE A 221 -20.28 0.52 24.44
C ILE A 221 -20.33 1.77 23.57
N ASN A 222 -20.68 2.89 24.19
CA ASN A 222 -20.97 4.12 23.44
C ASN A 222 -19.82 5.13 23.49
N ASP A 223 -19.00 5.12 24.53
CA ASP A 223 -17.94 6.10 24.73
C ASP A 223 -16.66 5.47 25.28
N CYS A 224 -15.60 6.29 25.34
CA CYS A 224 -14.30 5.84 25.83
C CYS A 224 -14.20 5.72 27.36
N ASP A 225 -15.25 6.00 28.14
CA ASP A 225 -15.19 5.92 29.61
C ASP A 225 -15.06 4.48 30.10
N ALA A 226 -15.62 3.52 29.35
CA ALA A 226 -15.37 2.11 29.61
C ALA A 226 -13.88 1.76 29.46
N VAL A 227 -13.26 2.23 28.37
CA VAL A 227 -11.83 2.01 28.11
C VAL A 227 -10.99 2.68 29.21
N ASN A 228 -11.34 3.89 29.62
CA ASN A 228 -10.68 4.59 30.73
C ASN A 228 -10.81 3.82 32.06
N THR A 229 -12.00 3.29 32.38
CA THR A 229 -12.25 2.50 33.59
C THR A 229 -11.43 1.20 33.59
N LEU A 230 -11.31 0.56 32.42
CA LEU A 230 -10.45 -0.60 32.23
C LEU A 230 -8.98 -0.27 32.55
N PHE A 231 -8.45 0.84 32.02
CA PHE A 231 -7.09 1.28 32.33
C PHE A 231 -6.91 1.70 33.80
N ALA A 232 -7.90 2.35 34.41
CA ALA A 232 -7.88 2.71 35.82
C ALA A 232 -7.78 1.48 36.76
N THR A 233 -8.26 0.32 36.31
CA THR A 233 -8.14 -0.95 37.05
C THR A 233 -6.70 -1.49 37.03
N THR A 234 -5.87 -1.08 36.07
CA THR A 234 -4.48 -1.54 35.94
C THR A 234 -3.48 -0.80 36.86
N VAL A 235 -3.93 0.23 37.59
CA VAL A 235 -3.10 1.09 38.45
C VAL A 235 -2.31 0.25 39.45
N TYR A 236 -0.99 0.48 39.51
CA TYR A 236 -0.15 -0.11 40.53
C TYR A 236 -0.37 0.58 41.87
N ARG A 237 -0.73 -0.20 42.89
CA ARG A 237 -0.82 0.26 44.27
C ARG A 237 0.22 -0.47 45.12
N PRO A 238 1.13 0.25 45.82
CA PRO A 238 2.03 -0.39 46.78
C PRO A 238 1.26 -1.08 47.91
N PRO A 239 1.85 -2.12 48.54
CA PRO A 239 1.26 -2.74 49.72
C PRO A 239 0.97 -1.72 50.83
N THR A 240 -0.14 -1.92 51.55
CA THR A 240 -0.61 -1.02 52.62
C THR A 240 0.40 -0.86 53.76
N THR A 241 1.38 -1.75 53.88
CA THR A 241 2.50 -1.66 54.83
C THR A 241 3.33 -0.39 54.69
N PHE A 242 3.39 0.22 53.50
CA PHE A 242 4.24 1.38 53.22
C PHE A 242 3.59 2.75 53.57
N GLN A 243 2.31 2.79 53.96
CA GLN A 243 1.58 4.01 54.40
C GLN A 243 1.79 5.27 53.53
N LEU A 244 1.85 5.11 52.20
CA LEU A 244 2.01 6.21 51.24
C LEU A 244 0.66 6.91 50.97
N ARG A 245 0.66 8.25 50.84
CA ARG A 245 -0.53 9.02 50.45
C ARG A 245 -0.79 8.86 48.94
N GLU A 246 -2.05 8.70 48.54
CA GLU A 246 -2.43 8.47 47.13
C GLU A 246 -1.96 9.59 46.18
N ASN A 247 -2.06 10.86 46.60
CA ASN A 247 -1.65 12.01 45.79
C ASN A 247 -0.13 12.07 45.50
N GLU A 248 0.67 11.22 46.15
CA GLU A 248 2.12 11.16 46.00
C GLU A 248 2.58 9.98 45.13
N LEU A 249 1.65 9.13 44.67
CA LEU A 249 1.97 7.98 43.82
C LEU A 249 2.04 8.41 42.35
N PRO A 250 3.11 8.04 41.61
CA PRO A 250 3.17 8.29 40.18
C PRO A 250 2.10 7.46 39.44
N ALA A 251 1.61 7.98 38.31
CA ALA A 251 0.68 7.27 37.43
C ALA A 251 1.37 6.08 36.73
N LEU A 252 1.47 4.96 37.45
CA LEU A 252 2.05 3.71 36.98
C LEU A 252 0.99 2.59 37.00
N SER A 253 1.10 1.67 36.05
CA SER A 253 0.27 0.47 35.94
C SER A 253 1.11 -0.79 36.03
N VAL A 254 0.47 -1.90 36.41
CA VAL A 254 1.06 -3.23 36.29
C VAL A 254 1.14 -3.57 34.81
N ARG A 255 2.36 -3.77 34.29
CA ARG A 255 2.63 -3.88 32.85
C ARG A 255 1.84 -5.01 32.18
N THR A 256 1.72 -6.17 32.82
CA THR A 256 0.96 -7.30 32.27
C THR A 256 -0.53 -6.98 32.14
N LEU A 257 -1.11 -6.29 33.13
CA LEU A 257 -2.51 -5.87 33.11
C LEU A 257 -2.76 -4.76 32.09
N TYR A 258 -1.80 -3.83 31.93
CA TYR A 258 -1.86 -2.77 30.92
C TYR A 258 -1.94 -3.33 29.49
N TRP A 259 -1.13 -4.34 29.15
CA TRP A 259 -1.19 -4.96 27.83
C TRP A 259 -2.43 -5.85 27.64
N LYS A 260 -2.90 -6.54 28.70
CA LYS A 260 -4.21 -7.22 28.67
C LYS A 260 -5.38 -6.25 28.43
N ALA A 261 -5.32 -5.04 28.99
CA ALA A 261 -6.34 -4.01 28.76
C ALA A 261 -6.42 -3.63 27.26
N TRP A 262 -5.30 -3.56 26.55
CA TRP A 262 -5.32 -3.32 25.10
C TRP A 262 -5.97 -4.47 24.31
N ILE A 263 -5.76 -5.73 24.71
CA ILE A 263 -6.45 -6.88 24.11
C ILE A 263 -7.97 -6.76 24.27
N ILE A 264 -8.43 -6.38 25.46
CA ILE A 264 -9.86 -6.14 25.72
C ILE A 264 -10.39 -4.96 24.91
N ALA A 265 -9.66 -3.84 24.87
CA ALA A 265 -10.07 -2.66 24.12
C ALA A 265 -10.22 -2.95 22.62
N VAL A 266 -9.35 -3.78 22.04
CA VAL A 266 -9.45 -4.26 20.65
C VAL A 266 -10.75 -5.04 20.41
N MET A 267 -11.13 -5.95 21.32
CA MET A 267 -12.40 -6.68 21.22
C MET A 267 -13.61 -5.74 21.36
N TRP A 268 -13.52 -4.72 22.22
CA TRP A 268 -14.61 -3.77 22.40
C TRP A 268 -14.83 -2.88 21.18
N VAL A 269 -13.78 -2.37 20.54
CA VAL A 269 -13.93 -1.57 19.30
C VAL A 269 -14.40 -2.41 18.12
N SER A 270 -13.99 -3.68 18.01
CA SER A 270 -14.46 -4.57 16.94
C SER A 270 -15.95 -4.93 17.09
N LEU A 271 -16.44 -5.01 18.33
CA LEU A 271 -17.86 -5.18 18.65
C LEU A 271 -18.68 -3.89 18.42
N ASN A 272 -18.06 -2.71 18.40
CA ASN A 272 -18.74 -1.40 18.40
C ASN A 272 -18.26 -0.50 17.24
N LYS A 273 -18.38 -1.01 16.01
CA LYS A 273 -17.89 -0.38 14.77
C LYS A 273 -18.51 0.97 14.41
N HIS A 274 -19.64 1.33 15.02
CA HIS A 274 -20.40 2.54 14.70
C HIS A 274 -20.43 3.58 15.82
N SER A 275 -20.01 3.22 17.05
CA SER A 275 -20.06 4.09 18.23
C SER A 275 -18.65 4.36 18.76
N LEU A 276 -18.01 3.32 19.30
CA LEU A 276 -16.76 3.46 20.06
C LEU A 276 -15.54 3.72 19.19
N ILE A 277 -15.43 3.01 18.07
CA ILE A 277 -14.18 2.98 17.28
C ILE A 277 -13.78 4.35 16.77
N LYS A 278 -14.76 5.21 16.45
CA LYS A 278 -14.52 6.54 15.91
C LYS A 278 -13.73 7.44 16.86
N GLU A 279 -14.16 7.51 18.13
CA GLU A 279 -13.45 8.27 19.15
C GLU A 279 -12.16 7.55 19.56
N ALA A 280 -12.24 6.24 19.80
CA ALA A 280 -11.13 5.45 20.33
C ALA A 280 -9.91 5.41 19.39
N TYR A 281 -10.14 5.31 18.08
CA TYR A 281 -9.08 5.26 17.05
C TYR A 281 -8.27 6.56 16.99
N VAL A 282 -8.88 7.70 17.31
CA VAL A 282 -8.19 9.01 17.37
C VAL A 282 -7.54 9.23 18.73
N LYS A 283 -8.25 8.86 19.81
CA LYS A 283 -7.87 9.15 21.19
C LYS A 283 -6.72 8.29 21.71
N PHE A 284 -6.57 7.07 21.21
CA PHE A 284 -5.62 6.08 21.75
C PHE A 284 -4.60 5.62 20.68
N PRO A 285 -3.39 6.20 20.64
CA PRO A 285 -2.39 5.87 19.61
C PRO A 285 -1.92 4.41 19.62
N THR A 286 -1.79 3.78 20.79
CA THR A 286 -1.42 2.36 20.90
C THR A 286 -2.53 1.45 20.36
N LEU A 287 -3.80 1.79 20.58
CA LEU A 287 -4.93 1.05 20.01
C LEU A 287 -4.99 1.19 18.49
N LYS A 288 -4.75 2.40 17.97
CA LYS A 288 -4.63 2.64 16.52
C LYS A 288 -3.57 1.75 15.88
N ALA A 289 -2.38 1.67 16.49
CA ALA A 289 -1.31 0.79 16.00
C ALA A 289 -1.71 -0.70 16.06
N ALA A 290 -2.37 -1.14 17.13
CA ALA A 290 -2.86 -2.52 17.24
C ALA A 290 -3.90 -2.87 16.16
N ILE A 291 -4.83 -1.96 15.86
CA ILE A 291 -5.81 -2.11 14.77
C ILE A 291 -5.12 -2.19 13.41
N GLN A 292 -4.11 -1.34 13.17
CA GLN A 292 -3.34 -1.38 11.92
C GLN A 292 -2.56 -2.70 11.77
N ILE A 293 -1.95 -3.19 12.85
CA ILE A 293 -1.28 -4.50 12.89
C ILE A 293 -2.26 -5.63 12.52
N LEU A 294 -3.45 -5.65 13.12
CA LEU A 294 -4.50 -6.63 12.82
C LEU A 294 -4.95 -6.59 11.36
N LEU A 295 -5.29 -5.40 10.86
CA LEU A 295 -5.76 -5.23 9.48
C LEU A 295 -4.66 -5.54 8.47
N THR A 296 -3.39 -5.35 8.84
CA THR A 296 -2.26 -5.67 7.96
C THR A 296 -1.80 -7.11 8.01
N TRP A 297 -2.22 -7.88 9.03
CA TRP A 297 -1.71 -9.22 9.34
C TRP A 297 -0.18 -9.24 9.50
N ASP A 298 0.41 -8.12 9.91
CA ASP A 298 1.85 -8.02 10.16
C ASP A 298 2.09 -7.61 11.60
N TYR A 299 2.36 -8.61 12.45
CA TYR A 299 2.55 -8.48 13.88
C TYR A 299 3.95 -7.94 14.22
N ARG A 300 4.25 -6.74 13.73
CA ARG A 300 5.50 -6.01 13.95
C ARG A 300 5.23 -4.55 14.32
N PHE A 301 6.24 -3.93 14.94
CA PHE A 301 6.22 -2.52 15.30
C PHE A 301 7.49 -1.82 14.80
N PRO A 302 7.39 -0.67 14.10
CA PRO A 302 6.17 0.06 13.75
C PRO A 302 5.27 -0.73 12.76
N PRO A 303 3.94 -0.51 12.77
CA PRO A 303 3.04 -1.19 11.83
C PRO A 303 3.43 -0.90 10.37
N LEU A 304 3.19 -1.83 9.44
CA LEU A 304 3.37 -1.59 8.01
C LEU A 304 2.58 -0.38 7.50
N ALA A 305 1.45 -0.05 8.16
CA ALA A 305 0.68 1.16 7.88
C ALA A 305 1.53 2.44 7.96
N SER A 306 2.60 2.44 8.75
CA SER A 306 3.51 3.57 8.87
C SER A 306 4.62 3.56 7.80
N ALA A 307 4.71 2.56 6.92
CA ALA A 307 5.82 2.42 5.97
C ALA A 307 5.88 3.53 4.91
N GLY A 308 4.74 4.12 4.52
CA GLY A 308 4.71 5.24 3.58
C GLY A 308 5.06 6.61 4.20
N ASP A 309 5.19 6.68 5.54
CA ASP A 309 5.67 7.84 6.28
C ASP A 309 6.86 7.43 7.16
N ALA A 310 8.02 7.24 6.52
CA ALA A 310 9.25 6.85 7.22
C ALA A 310 9.64 7.82 8.34
N GLU A 311 9.41 9.13 8.15
CA GLU A 311 9.66 10.15 9.17
C GLU A 311 8.67 10.03 10.34
N GLY A 312 7.40 9.73 10.09
CA GLY A 312 6.40 9.45 11.12
C GLY A 312 6.71 8.18 11.93
N ALA A 313 7.13 7.11 11.24
CA ALA A 313 7.52 5.86 11.89
C ALA A 313 8.74 6.05 12.82
N GLU A 314 9.74 6.79 12.36
CA GLU A 314 10.93 7.13 13.15
C GLU A 314 10.58 7.99 14.37
N ARG A 315 9.76 9.05 14.17
CA ARG A 315 9.26 9.88 15.28
C ARG A 315 8.52 9.07 16.34
N MET A 316 7.68 8.13 15.91
CA MET A 316 6.95 7.25 16.84
C MET A 316 7.90 6.39 17.68
N MET A 317 8.98 5.87 17.10
CA MET A 317 9.99 5.10 17.86
C MET A 317 10.76 5.98 18.85
N GLN A 318 11.15 7.19 18.43
CA GLN A 318 11.84 8.15 19.30
C GLN A 318 10.96 8.62 20.47
N ASP A 319 9.66 8.82 20.22
CA ASP A 319 8.69 9.20 21.24
C ASP A 319 8.48 8.10 22.28
N ASP A 320 8.38 6.82 21.87
CA ASP A 320 8.32 5.69 22.79
C ASP A 320 9.60 5.51 23.60
N GLU A 321 10.79 5.68 22.98
CA GLU A 321 12.06 5.59 23.69
C GLU A 321 12.20 6.67 24.77
N ARG A 322 11.76 7.89 24.46
CA ARG A 322 11.73 8.99 25.44
C ARG A 322 10.78 8.67 26.60
N GLU A 323 9.56 8.23 26.32
CA GLU A 323 8.60 7.86 27.36
C GLU A 323 9.12 6.69 28.21
N LEU A 324 9.78 5.70 27.60
CA LEU A 324 10.42 4.58 28.33
C LEU A 324 11.51 5.08 29.30
N ASN A 325 12.29 6.07 28.90
CA ASN A 325 13.33 6.65 29.77
C ASN A 325 12.72 7.44 30.94
N GLU A 326 11.67 8.22 30.70
CA GLU A 326 10.91 8.90 31.76
C GLU A 326 10.23 7.92 32.71
N GLU A 327 9.65 6.84 32.17
CA GLU A 327 9.04 5.75 32.92
C GLU A 327 10.06 5.09 33.86
N LYS A 328 11.25 4.75 33.36
CA LYS A 328 12.34 4.19 34.18
C LYS A 328 12.67 5.11 35.36
N GLN A 329 12.78 6.42 35.13
CA GLN A 329 13.04 7.40 36.19
C GLN A 329 11.89 7.47 37.21
N LYS A 330 10.63 7.47 36.76
CA LYS A 330 9.44 7.44 37.64
C LYS A 330 9.42 6.19 38.52
N ILE A 331 9.72 5.02 37.95
CA ILE A 331 9.77 3.74 38.66
C ILE A 331 10.89 3.74 39.70
N ARG A 332 12.12 4.13 39.33
CA ARG A 332 13.25 4.20 40.28
C ARG A 332 12.96 5.14 41.44
N LYS A 333 12.38 6.31 41.17
CA LYS A 333 12.01 7.28 42.22
C LYS A 333 10.98 6.70 43.19
N LEU A 334 9.99 5.94 42.69
CA LEU A 334 9.04 5.24 43.54
C LEU A 334 9.73 4.14 44.35
N GLU A 335 10.59 3.34 43.71
CA GLU A 335 11.26 2.22 44.37
C GLU A 335 12.25 2.67 45.44
N ALA A 336 13.00 3.75 45.18
CA ALA A 336 13.89 4.34 46.18
C ALA A 336 13.12 4.84 47.41
N ARG A 337 11.91 5.38 47.22
CA ARG A 337 11.02 5.75 48.34
C ARG A 337 10.52 4.53 49.11
N LEU A 338 10.17 3.45 48.42
CA LEU A 338 9.71 2.21 49.04
C LEU A 338 10.85 1.50 49.80
N ALA A 339 12.07 1.54 49.27
CA ALA A 339 13.24 0.91 49.86
C ALA A 339 13.92 1.77 50.94
N GLY A 340 13.70 3.09 50.94
CA GLY A 340 14.37 4.04 51.83
C GLY A 340 15.84 4.30 51.48
N MET A 341 16.28 3.90 50.28
CA MET A 341 17.63 4.08 49.76
C MET A 341 17.58 4.20 48.23
N ASP A 342 18.63 4.73 47.62
CA ASP A 342 18.73 4.78 46.15
C ASP A 342 18.80 3.37 45.55
N VAL A 343 18.17 3.20 44.38
CA VAL A 343 18.05 1.90 43.70
C VAL A 343 18.55 2.05 42.26
N ASP A 344 19.58 1.29 41.92
CA ASP A 344 20.15 1.19 40.58
C ASP A 344 19.33 0.23 39.68
N ASP A 345 19.57 0.27 38.37
CA ASP A 345 18.84 -0.54 37.39
C ASP A 345 18.94 -2.05 37.64
N ALA A 346 20.12 -2.51 38.03
CA ALA A 346 20.38 -3.94 38.25
C ALA A 346 19.65 -4.47 39.50
N ASP A 347 19.40 -3.60 40.48
CA ASP A 347 18.80 -3.96 41.77
C ASP A 347 17.29 -3.73 41.82
N SER A 348 16.73 -3.08 40.80
CA SER A 348 15.30 -2.80 40.72
C SER A 348 14.45 -4.05 40.57
N LYS A 349 13.42 -4.17 41.42
CA LYS A 349 12.40 -5.22 41.40
C LYS A 349 11.14 -4.80 40.64
N LEU A 350 10.95 -3.50 40.40
CA LEU A 350 9.78 -2.93 39.73
C LEU A 350 10.02 -2.61 38.26
N LEU A 351 11.26 -2.36 37.83
CA LEU A 351 11.60 -2.20 36.42
C LEU A 351 11.22 -3.47 35.63
N GLY A 352 10.61 -3.26 34.46
CA GLY A 352 10.08 -4.36 33.65
C GLY A 352 8.80 -5.01 34.21
N LYS A 353 8.30 -4.61 35.38
CA LYS A 353 6.99 -5.03 35.92
C LYS A 353 5.93 -3.94 35.87
N LEU A 354 6.34 -2.68 35.94
CA LEU A 354 5.46 -1.52 35.85
C LEU A 354 5.67 -0.77 34.52
N CYS A 355 4.68 0.05 34.15
CA CYS A 355 4.81 1.02 33.06
C CYS A 355 4.00 2.30 33.33
N SER A 356 4.24 3.37 32.57
CA SER A 356 3.47 4.62 32.64
C SER A 356 2.00 4.37 32.30
N LEU A 357 1.08 4.82 33.15
CA LEU A 357 -0.35 4.80 32.88
C LEU A 357 -0.78 6.08 32.18
N ASN A 358 -0.65 6.12 30.86
CA ASN A 358 -1.11 7.21 30.01
C ASN A 358 -1.63 6.66 28.66
N PRO A 359 -2.86 6.11 28.61
CA PRO A 359 -3.37 5.46 27.40
C PRO A 359 -3.56 6.43 26.22
N THR A 360 -3.73 7.73 26.49
CA THR A 360 -3.82 8.81 25.48
C THR A 360 -2.47 9.45 25.17
N GLY A 361 -1.38 8.92 25.73
CA GLY A 361 -0.02 9.40 25.52
C GLY A 361 0.56 8.97 24.17
N VAL A 362 1.88 8.84 24.10
CA VAL A 362 2.57 8.38 22.89
C VAL A 362 2.19 6.92 22.56
N CYS A 363 2.30 6.56 21.27
CA CYS A 363 2.10 5.17 20.84
C CYS A 363 3.21 4.30 21.43
N ARG A 364 2.85 3.33 22.28
CA ARG A 364 3.83 2.48 22.96
C ARG A 364 4.21 1.28 22.10
N ARG A 365 5.49 0.89 22.09
CA ARG A 365 5.94 -0.34 21.42
C ARG A 365 5.33 -1.57 22.11
N PRO A 366 4.54 -2.41 21.40
CA PRO A 366 3.98 -3.62 21.97
C PRO A 366 5.05 -4.69 22.27
N PRO A 367 4.94 -5.42 23.40
CA PRO A 367 5.76 -6.58 23.68
C PRO A 367 5.43 -7.75 22.74
N ASP A 368 6.41 -8.61 22.47
CA ASP A 368 6.21 -9.80 21.62
C ASP A 368 5.11 -10.74 22.14
N SER A 369 4.90 -10.81 23.46
CA SER A 369 3.81 -11.60 24.04
C SER A 369 2.44 -11.05 23.62
N PHE A 370 2.29 -9.73 23.65
CA PHE A 370 1.06 -9.08 23.20
C PHE A 370 0.82 -9.31 21.71
N LEU A 371 1.87 -9.23 20.88
CA LEU A 371 1.75 -9.48 19.44
C LEU A 371 1.31 -10.91 19.13
N ARG A 372 1.86 -11.91 19.83
CA ARG A 372 1.41 -13.31 19.72
C ARG A 372 -0.02 -13.52 20.21
N ASP A 373 -0.40 -12.88 21.31
CA ASP A 373 -1.76 -12.95 21.83
C ASP A 373 -2.75 -12.30 20.86
N LEU A 374 -2.36 -11.20 20.22
CA LEU A 374 -3.15 -10.49 19.21
C LEU A 374 -3.31 -11.33 17.94
N GLU A 375 -2.26 -12.02 17.49
CA GLU A 375 -2.29 -12.95 16.36
C GLU A 375 -3.26 -14.08 16.61
N LYS A 376 -3.10 -14.79 17.73
CA LYS A 376 -4.00 -15.86 18.12
C LYS A 376 -5.45 -15.38 18.25
N LEU A 377 -5.65 -14.22 18.85
CA LEU A 377 -6.99 -13.64 19.00
C LEU A 377 -7.64 -13.34 17.65
N ASN A 378 -6.86 -12.87 16.67
CA ASN A 378 -7.37 -12.61 15.33
C ASN A 378 -7.73 -13.91 14.59
N GLU A 379 -6.92 -14.97 14.73
CA GLU A 379 -7.23 -16.30 14.20
C GLU A 379 -8.52 -16.88 14.80
N ASP A 380 -8.69 -16.72 16.12
CA ASP A 380 -9.84 -17.28 16.86
C ASP A 380 -11.15 -16.50 16.58
N LEU A 381 -11.09 -15.19 16.34
CA LEU A 381 -12.27 -14.30 16.31
C LEU A 381 -12.50 -13.56 14.97
N ASP A 382 -11.61 -13.67 13.99
CA ASP A 382 -11.61 -12.89 12.75
C ASP A 382 -11.85 -11.37 12.97
N LEU A 383 -11.08 -10.79 13.90
CA LEU A 383 -11.19 -9.38 14.25
C LEU A 383 -10.87 -8.48 13.05
N SER A 384 -9.90 -8.87 12.22
CA SER A 384 -9.58 -8.15 10.98
C SER A 384 -10.74 -8.12 10.01
N GLY A 385 -11.48 -9.24 9.85
CA GLY A 385 -12.69 -9.30 9.04
C GLY A 385 -13.75 -8.34 9.55
N SER A 386 -14.01 -8.33 10.87
CA SER A 386 -14.98 -7.41 11.48
C SER A 386 -14.56 -5.93 11.34
N LEU A 387 -13.31 -5.60 11.69
CA LEU A 387 -12.79 -4.22 11.64
C LEU A 387 -12.75 -3.68 10.20
N SER A 388 -12.54 -4.56 9.21
CA SER A 388 -12.55 -4.19 7.79
C SER A 388 -13.89 -3.66 7.29
N GLU A 389 -14.99 -3.87 8.04
CA GLU A 389 -16.32 -3.35 7.74
C GLU A 389 -16.56 -1.94 8.28
N CYS A 390 -15.65 -1.42 9.12
CA CYS A 390 -15.79 -0.09 9.68
C CYS A 390 -15.61 1.00 8.60
N ARG A 391 -16.56 1.94 8.54
CA ARG A 391 -16.60 3.04 7.55
C ARG A 391 -16.55 4.43 8.17
N ASP A 392 -16.62 4.52 9.50
CA ASP A 392 -16.54 5.79 10.23
C ASP A 392 -15.67 5.62 11.49
N PRO A 393 -14.34 5.83 11.39
CA PRO A 393 -13.57 6.14 10.17
C PRO A 393 -13.38 4.92 9.25
N ASP A 394 -13.14 5.16 7.96
CA ASP A 394 -12.75 4.10 7.04
C ASP A 394 -11.29 3.67 7.29
N LEU A 395 -11.15 2.57 8.04
CA LEU A 395 -9.86 2.06 8.51
C LEU A 395 -9.01 1.50 7.36
N LEU A 396 -9.64 0.82 6.40
CA LEU A 396 -8.91 0.29 5.24
C LEU A 396 -8.43 1.42 4.34
N ALA A 397 -9.28 2.43 4.11
CA ALA A 397 -8.86 3.61 3.36
C ALA A 397 -7.72 4.36 4.07
N ASP A 398 -7.70 4.42 5.41
CA ASP A 398 -6.59 5.00 6.16
C ASP A 398 -5.27 4.26 5.92
N ILE A 399 -5.31 2.92 5.92
CA ILE A 399 -4.15 2.07 5.62
C ILE A 399 -3.70 2.24 4.16
N ILE A 400 -4.63 2.24 3.21
CA ILE A 400 -4.32 2.38 1.79
C ILE A 400 -3.72 3.75 1.50
N ARG A 401 -4.27 4.83 2.09
CA ARG A 401 -3.73 6.19 1.94
C ARG A 401 -2.33 6.33 2.54
N SER A 402 -2.05 5.62 3.63
CA SER A 402 -0.75 5.71 4.31
C SER A 402 0.34 4.85 3.66
N GLN A 403 0.02 3.69 3.08
CA GLN A 403 1.02 2.79 2.46
C GLN A 403 1.11 2.87 0.93
N GLY A 404 0.04 3.31 0.26
CA GLY A 404 -0.17 3.05 -1.17
C GLY A 404 -0.72 1.64 -1.44
N SER A 405 -1.48 1.50 -2.53
CA SER A 405 -2.22 0.27 -2.86
C SER A 405 -1.34 -0.98 -3.02
N ALA A 406 -0.13 -0.83 -3.59
CA ALA A 406 0.78 -1.96 -3.81
C ALA A 406 1.37 -2.53 -2.52
N CYS A 407 1.70 -1.68 -1.54
CA CYS A 407 2.23 -2.12 -0.25
C CYS A 407 1.13 -2.70 0.66
N ALA A 408 -0.09 -2.19 0.56
CA ALA A 408 -1.25 -2.70 1.30
C ALA A 408 -1.82 -4.02 0.75
N LEU A 409 -1.35 -4.50 -0.41
CA LEU A 409 -1.91 -5.66 -1.09
C LEU A 409 -1.93 -6.95 -0.25
N PRO A 410 -0.87 -7.36 0.48
CA PRO A 410 -0.92 -8.57 1.32
C PRO A 410 -2.01 -8.47 2.39
N SER A 411 -2.17 -7.29 2.98
CA SER A 411 -3.21 -6.98 3.96
C SER A 411 -4.60 -7.07 3.35
N ILE A 412 -4.79 -6.50 2.16
CA ILE A 412 -6.04 -6.56 1.40
C ILE A 412 -6.39 -8.01 1.04
N VAL A 413 -5.41 -8.81 0.60
CA VAL A 413 -5.62 -10.24 0.30
C VAL A 413 -6.14 -10.97 1.52
N ASN A 414 -5.49 -10.81 2.68
CA ASN A 414 -5.92 -11.49 3.91
C ASN A 414 -7.32 -11.04 4.34
N VAL A 415 -7.60 -9.73 4.30
CA VAL A 415 -8.93 -9.19 4.63
C VAL A 415 -10.01 -9.74 3.69
N VAL A 416 -9.76 -9.79 2.38
CA VAL A 416 -10.70 -10.34 1.39
C VAL A 416 -10.86 -11.85 1.51
N GLU A 417 -9.80 -12.58 1.87
CA GLU A 417 -9.87 -14.01 2.15
C GLU A 417 -10.71 -14.32 3.39
N SER A 418 -10.65 -13.46 4.41
CA SER A 418 -11.44 -13.58 5.65
C SER A 418 -12.90 -13.15 5.43
N ASN A 419 -13.11 -12.03 4.73
CA ASN A 419 -14.42 -11.43 4.50
C ASN A 419 -14.62 -11.06 3.02
N ALA A 420 -15.37 -11.88 2.30
CA ALA A 420 -15.67 -11.64 0.88
C ALA A 420 -16.45 -10.33 0.64
N SER A 421 -17.21 -9.85 1.63
CA SER A 421 -17.98 -8.60 1.51
C SER A 421 -17.09 -7.35 1.55
N ALA A 422 -15.88 -7.45 2.14
CA ALA A 422 -14.90 -6.37 2.14
C ALA A 422 -14.54 -5.92 0.71
N MET A 423 -14.62 -6.85 -0.26
CA MET A 423 -14.43 -6.56 -1.69
C MET A 423 -15.38 -5.49 -2.24
N LEU A 424 -16.55 -5.23 -1.64
CA LEU A 424 -17.49 -4.21 -2.12
C LEU A 424 -17.06 -2.78 -1.77
N HIS A 425 -16.15 -2.65 -0.80
CA HIS A 425 -15.84 -1.36 -0.18
C HIS A 425 -14.42 -0.87 -0.48
N LEU A 426 -13.56 -1.71 -1.06
CA LEU A 426 -12.20 -1.32 -1.45
C LEU A 426 -12.22 -0.23 -2.55
N PRO A 427 -11.28 0.72 -2.59
CA PRO A 427 -11.08 1.61 -3.73
C PRO A 427 -10.86 0.82 -5.04
N LEU A 428 -11.23 1.38 -6.20
CA LEU A 428 -11.13 0.66 -7.48
C LEU A 428 -9.68 0.29 -7.81
N GLU A 429 -8.73 1.17 -7.48
CA GLU A 429 -7.29 0.91 -7.62
C GLU A 429 -6.84 -0.36 -6.88
N CYS A 430 -7.36 -0.59 -5.65
CA CYS A 430 -7.04 -1.78 -4.86
C CYS A 430 -7.67 -3.04 -5.45
N VAL A 431 -8.87 -2.93 -6.02
CA VAL A 431 -9.53 -4.04 -6.73
C VAL A 431 -8.75 -4.41 -7.98
N CYS A 432 -8.30 -3.41 -8.76
CA CYS A 432 -7.43 -3.63 -9.91
C CYS A 432 -6.13 -4.33 -9.50
N GLU A 433 -5.49 -3.85 -8.43
CA GLU A 433 -4.24 -4.44 -7.94
C GLU A 433 -4.41 -5.87 -7.48
N LEU A 434 -5.45 -6.15 -6.70
CA LEU A 434 -5.79 -7.48 -6.23
C LEU A 434 -6.07 -8.44 -7.39
N PHE A 435 -6.80 -7.97 -8.41
CA PHE A 435 -7.10 -8.78 -9.59
C PHE A 435 -5.81 -9.12 -10.37
N LEU A 436 -4.93 -8.14 -10.60
CA LEU A 436 -3.66 -8.36 -11.29
C LEU A 436 -2.72 -9.29 -10.49
N HIS A 437 -2.66 -9.12 -9.18
CA HIS A 437 -1.90 -10.00 -8.29
C HIS A 437 -2.32 -11.46 -8.46
N TYR A 438 -3.64 -11.72 -8.46
CA TYR A 438 -4.21 -13.05 -8.61
C TYR A 438 -3.95 -13.67 -9.99
N LEU A 439 -3.98 -12.87 -11.06
CA LEU A 439 -3.56 -13.33 -12.39
C LEU A 439 -2.08 -13.73 -12.42
N LEU A 440 -1.20 -12.88 -11.88
CA LEU A 440 0.25 -13.12 -11.89
C LEU A 440 0.66 -14.31 -11.01
N THR A 441 0.11 -14.44 -9.81
CA THR A 441 0.39 -15.60 -8.93
C THR A 441 -0.10 -16.91 -9.55
N SER A 442 -1.22 -16.89 -10.26
CA SER A 442 -1.78 -18.07 -10.92
C SER A 442 -0.94 -18.58 -12.11
N THR A 443 -0.03 -17.74 -12.65
CA THR A 443 0.93 -18.12 -13.70
C THR A 443 2.26 -18.68 -13.16
N SER A 444 2.51 -18.57 -11.85
CA SER A 444 3.72 -19.09 -11.21
C SER A 444 3.61 -20.60 -10.89
N PRO A 445 4.73 -21.36 -10.89
CA PRO A 445 4.73 -22.78 -10.48
C PRO A 445 4.22 -22.94 -9.04
N PRO A 446 3.78 -24.14 -8.61
CA PRO A 446 3.11 -24.32 -7.32
C PRO A 446 4.08 -24.05 -6.14
N ALA A 447 4.18 -22.79 -5.75
CA ALA A 447 4.56 -22.38 -4.41
C ALA A 447 3.34 -22.50 -3.50
N ASN A 448 3.54 -22.54 -2.18
CA ASN A 448 2.51 -22.61 -1.12
C ASN A 448 1.49 -21.42 -1.08
N ILE A 449 1.32 -20.70 -2.18
CA ILE A 449 0.38 -19.57 -2.31
C ILE A 449 -1.00 -20.15 -2.66
N LYS A 450 -1.98 -19.92 -1.77
CA LYS A 450 -3.38 -20.30 -2.02
C LYS A 450 -3.86 -19.66 -3.32
N LYS A 451 -4.26 -20.49 -4.29
CA LYS A 451 -4.85 -19.98 -5.53
C LYS A 451 -6.24 -19.39 -5.25
N PRO A 452 -6.61 -18.26 -5.87
CA PRO A 452 -7.92 -17.66 -5.69
C PRO A 452 -9.01 -18.58 -6.27
N SER A 453 -10.21 -18.56 -5.67
CA SER A 453 -11.36 -19.27 -6.25
C SER A 453 -11.85 -18.55 -7.52
N ASN A 454 -12.39 -19.32 -8.47
CA ASN A 454 -12.96 -18.75 -9.70
C ASN A 454 -14.13 -17.79 -9.40
N GLU A 455 -14.90 -18.06 -8.35
CA GLU A 455 -16.00 -17.20 -7.90
C GLU A 455 -15.49 -15.81 -7.47
N LYS A 456 -14.39 -15.76 -6.70
CA LYS A 456 -13.76 -14.50 -6.26
C LYS A 456 -13.21 -13.69 -7.43
N LEU A 457 -12.49 -14.36 -8.35
CA LEU A 457 -12.01 -13.71 -9.57
C LEU A 457 -13.17 -13.14 -10.41
N ASN A 458 -14.26 -13.88 -10.52
CA ASN A 458 -15.45 -13.42 -11.23
C ASN A 458 -16.13 -12.23 -10.52
N ALA A 459 -16.19 -12.22 -9.20
CA ALA A 459 -16.73 -11.11 -8.42
C ALA A 459 -15.88 -9.82 -8.54
N LEU A 460 -14.55 -9.93 -8.44
CA LEU A 460 -13.63 -8.80 -8.68
C LEU A 460 -13.78 -8.25 -10.10
N ARG A 461 -13.79 -9.16 -11.09
CA ARG A 461 -13.99 -8.80 -12.49
C ARG A 461 -15.34 -8.10 -12.68
N GLN A 462 -16.42 -8.61 -12.08
CA GLN A 462 -17.74 -7.99 -12.23
C GLN A 462 -17.77 -6.59 -11.66
N ARG A 463 -17.16 -6.35 -10.49
CA ARG A 463 -17.05 -5.01 -9.91
C ARG A 463 -16.30 -4.03 -10.82
N LEU A 464 -15.19 -4.45 -11.42
CA LEU A 464 -14.43 -3.63 -12.36
C LEU A 464 -15.19 -3.40 -13.67
N ARG A 465 -15.92 -4.41 -14.18
CA ARG A 465 -16.83 -4.27 -15.33
C ARG A 465 -17.92 -3.24 -15.05
N ASP A 466 -18.55 -3.30 -13.88
CA ASP A 466 -19.59 -2.35 -13.49
C ASP A 466 -19.04 -0.91 -13.38
N SER A 467 -17.77 -0.74 -12.98
CA SER A 467 -17.11 0.59 -12.95
C SER A 467 -16.86 1.20 -14.34
N LEU A 468 -16.71 0.36 -15.37
CA LEU A 468 -16.39 0.77 -16.75
C LEU A 468 -17.61 0.80 -17.67
N ARG A 469 -18.57 -0.12 -17.48
CA ARG A 469 -19.70 -0.38 -18.40
C ARG A 469 -21.06 -0.46 -17.69
N GLY A 470 -21.08 -0.43 -16.36
CA GLY A 470 -22.30 -0.57 -15.59
C GLY A 470 -23.22 0.65 -15.74
N PRO A 471 -24.52 0.50 -15.41
CA PRO A 471 -25.47 1.61 -15.47
C PRO A 471 -25.16 2.73 -14.47
N ALA A 472 -24.38 2.44 -13.43
CA ALA A 472 -23.92 3.39 -12.42
C ALA A 472 -22.52 3.97 -12.69
N ALA A 473 -21.86 3.55 -13.77
CA ALA A 473 -20.53 4.06 -14.12
C ALA A 473 -20.61 5.55 -14.52
N ASN A 474 -19.69 6.35 -13.98
CA ASN A 474 -19.56 7.76 -14.30
C ASN A 474 -18.14 8.10 -14.78
N GLU A 475 -17.91 9.34 -15.20
CA GLU A 475 -16.61 9.77 -15.72
C GLU A 475 -15.45 9.55 -14.74
N SER A 476 -15.69 9.70 -13.43
CA SER A 476 -14.67 9.49 -12.40
C SER A 476 -14.32 8.01 -12.27
N THR A 477 -15.31 7.13 -12.13
CA THR A 477 -15.07 5.68 -11.93
C THR A 477 -14.43 5.05 -13.16
N VAL A 478 -14.84 5.48 -14.36
CA VAL A 478 -14.24 5.00 -15.61
C VAL A 478 -12.77 5.40 -15.68
N MET A 479 -12.46 6.67 -15.40
CA MET A 479 -11.10 7.17 -15.49
C MET A 479 -10.18 6.66 -14.39
N GLU A 480 -10.67 6.46 -13.16
CA GLU A 480 -9.91 5.85 -12.06
C GLU A 480 -9.42 4.44 -12.46
N THR A 481 -10.33 3.58 -12.93
CA THR A 481 -10.00 2.23 -13.40
C THR A 481 -9.05 2.26 -14.61
N LEU A 482 -9.33 3.10 -15.62
CA LEU A 482 -8.49 3.18 -16.82
C LEU A 482 -7.09 3.73 -16.53
N GLN A 483 -6.95 4.76 -15.69
CA GLN A 483 -5.64 5.34 -15.35
C GLN A 483 -4.77 4.33 -14.57
N TYR A 484 -5.37 3.59 -13.64
CA TYR A 484 -4.67 2.51 -12.94
C TYR A 484 -4.18 1.43 -13.91
N MET A 485 -5.07 0.93 -14.76
CA MET A 485 -4.74 -0.10 -15.76
C MET A 485 -3.70 0.38 -16.78
N THR A 486 -3.76 1.65 -17.20
CA THR A 486 -2.77 2.26 -18.11
C THR A 486 -1.39 2.27 -17.47
N THR A 487 -1.28 2.60 -16.18
CA THR A 487 0.01 2.55 -15.45
C THR A 487 0.60 1.15 -15.48
N ARG A 488 -0.22 0.11 -15.31
CA ARG A 488 0.20 -1.30 -15.37
C ARG A 488 0.49 -1.78 -16.79
N LEU A 489 -0.22 -1.27 -17.81
CA LEU A 489 0.08 -1.49 -19.23
C LEU A 489 1.42 -0.84 -19.65
N GLY A 490 1.84 0.23 -18.96
CA GLY A 490 3.14 0.88 -19.14
C GLY A 490 4.28 0.32 -18.28
N ALA A 491 4.06 -0.80 -17.56
CA ALA A 491 5.06 -1.37 -16.65
C ALA A 491 6.32 -1.85 -17.40
N HIS A 492 7.47 -1.90 -16.70
CA HIS A 492 8.73 -2.39 -17.30
C HIS A 492 8.70 -3.90 -17.59
N SER A 493 7.93 -4.67 -16.82
CA SER A 493 7.80 -6.12 -16.97
C SER A 493 6.81 -6.48 -18.09
N LEU A 494 7.28 -7.25 -19.09
CA LEU A 494 6.41 -7.76 -20.17
C LEU A 494 5.24 -8.59 -19.64
N MET A 495 5.46 -9.37 -18.59
CA MET A 495 4.44 -10.23 -17.99
C MET A 495 3.32 -9.41 -17.35
N GLU A 496 3.69 -8.33 -16.66
CA GLU A 496 2.76 -7.40 -16.04
C GLU A 496 1.93 -6.65 -17.10
N ARG A 497 2.59 -6.15 -18.15
CA ARG A 497 1.89 -5.53 -19.30
C ARG A 497 0.87 -6.49 -19.92
N SER A 498 1.25 -7.75 -20.09
CA SER A 498 0.39 -8.76 -20.71
C SER A 498 -0.78 -9.16 -19.81
N ALA A 499 -0.55 -9.29 -18.49
CA ALA A 499 -1.61 -9.51 -17.51
C ALA A 499 -2.58 -8.33 -17.46
N ALA A 500 -2.08 -7.09 -17.51
CA ALA A 500 -2.90 -5.89 -17.56
C ALA A 500 -3.73 -5.79 -18.84
N ALA A 501 -3.16 -6.15 -20.00
CA ALA A 501 -3.88 -6.19 -21.26
C ALA A 501 -5.00 -7.24 -21.26
N HIS A 502 -4.71 -8.43 -20.74
CA HIS A 502 -5.71 -9.49 -20.55
C HIS A 502 -6.83 -9.05 -19.59
N ALA A 503 -6.47 -8.51 -18.43
CA ALA A 503 -7.43 -8.02 -17.44
C ALA A 503 -8.36 -6.94 -18.02
N LEU A 504 -7.79 -5.91 -18.66
CA LEU A 504 -8.58 -4.84 -19.24
C LEU A 504 -9.49 -5.34 -20.37
N ALA A 505 -9.02 -6.26 -21.22
CA ALA A 505 -9.85 -6.91 -22.22
C ALA A 505 -11.04 -7.67 -21.59
N LEU A 506 -10.81 -8.40 -20.48
CA LEU A 506 -11.86 -9.09 -19.73
C LEU A 506 -12.90 -8.13 -19.13
N PHE A 507 -12.49 -6.92 -18.74
CA PHE A 507 -13.42 -5.93 -18.21
C PHE A 507 -14.27 -5.29 -19.31
N LEU A 508 -13.71 -5.15 -20.51
CA LEU A 508 -14.36 -4.45 -21.61
C LEU A 508 -15.22 -5.36 -22.48
N GLN A 509 -14.90 -6.65 -22.62
CA GLN A 509 -15.64 -7.56 -23.51
C GLN A 509 -17.13 -7.72 -23.15
N PRO A 510 -18.04 -7.92 -24.12
CA PRO A 510 -19.47 -8.12 -23.84
C PRO A 510 -19.79 -9.36 -23.03
N ASP A 511 -19.11 -10.47 -23.31
CA ASP A 511 -19.35 -11.74 -22.63
C ASP A 511 -18.78 -11.73 -21.21
N ALA A 512 -19.69 -11.70 -20.23
CA ALA A 512 -19.32 -11.77 -18.81
C ALA A 512 -18.90 -13.18 -18.37
N ASN A 513 -19.09 -14.23 -19.19
CA ASN A 513 -18.81 -15.61 -18.82
C ASN A 513 -17.47 -16.13 -19.35
N THR A 514 -16.72 -15.33 -20.11
CA THR A 514 -15.41 -15.72 -20.62
C THR A 514 -14.48 -16.15 -19.48
N ALA A 515 -13.69 -17.21 -19.68
CA ALA A 515 -12.79 -17.71 -18.65
C ALA A 515 -11.73 -16.65 -18.27
N VAL A 516 -11.52 -16.44 -16.97
CA VAL A 516 -10.51 -15.49 -16.46
C VAL A 516 -9.09 -16.04 -16.63
N LEU A 517 -8.92 -17.36 -16.48
CA LEU A 517 -7.65 -18.07 -16.62
C LEU A 517 -7.76 -19.13 -17.74
N PRO A 518 -6.65 -19.46 -18.44
CA PRO A 518 -5.30 -18.91 -18.30
C PRO A 518 -5.17 -17.47 -18.85
N VAL A 519 -4.10 -16.78 -18.45
CA VAL A 519 -3.81 -15.41 -18.94
C VAL A 519 -3.50 -15.47 -20.44
N ASN A 520 -4.30 -14.78 -21.26
CA ASN A 520 -4.02 -14.63 -22.68
C ASN A 520 -2.98 -13.51 -22.87
N VAL A 521 -1.73 -13.91 -23.08
CA VAL A 521 -0.61 -12.97 -23.20
C VAL A 521 -0.78 -12.05 -24.43
N ASP A 522 -1.51 -12.51 -25.46
CA ASP A 522 -1.76 -11.80 -26.70
C ASP A 522 -3.06 -10.99 -26.68
N ALA A 523 -3.75 -10.93 -25.53
CA ALA A 523 -4.94 -10.11 -25.38
C ALA A 523 -4.63 -8.62 -25.62
N SER A 524 -5.63 -7.94 -26.18
CA SER A 524 -5.60 -6.52 -26.46
C SER A 524 -6.91 -5.87 -25.99
N PRO A 525 -6.83 -4.76 -25.23
CA PRO A 525 -8.02 -4.09 -24.71
C PRO A 525 -8.77 -3.26 -25.76
N THR A 526 -8.15 -2.91 -26.89
CA THR A 526 -8.71 -1.93 -27.84
C THR A 526 -9.97 -2.41 -28.55
N GLY A 527 -10.13 -3.72 -28.77
CA GLY A 527 -11.30 -4.28 -29.46
C GLY A 527 -12.66 -3.92 -28.83
N PHE A 528 -12.67 -3.58 -27.54
CA PHE A 528 -13.89 -3.19 -26.82
C PHE A 528 -13.75 -1.87 -26.04
N LEU A 529 -12.66 -1.13 -26.23
CA LEU A 529 -12.40 0.10 -25.45
C LEU A 529 -13.41 1.21 -25.75
N HIS A 530 -13.99 1.22 -26.95
CA HIS A 530 -15.09 2.12 -27.32
C HIS A 530 -16.42 1.81 -26.60
N MET A 531 -16.52 0.67 -25.90
CA MET A 531 -17.74 0.23 -25.20
C MET A 531 -17.83 0.71 -23.75
N VAL A 532 -16.89 1.54 -23.27
CA VAL A 532 -16.95 2.12 -21.92
C VAL A 532 -18.09 3.14 -21.82
N SER A 533 -18.64 3.28 -20.61
CA SER A 533 -19.63 4.32 -20.32
C SER A 533 -19.03 5.71 -20.53
N SER A 534 -19.83 6.63 -21.07
CA SER A 534 -19.40 8.00 -21.41
C SER A 534 -18.19 8.07 -22.36
N PHE A 535 -17.99 7.08 -23.24
CA PHE A 535 -16.87 7.05 -24.18
C PHE A 535 -16.76 8.34 -25.00
N ASP A 536 -17.86 8.86 -25.56
CA ASP A 536 -17.83 10.06 -26.41
C ASP A 536 -17.26 11.30 -25.70
N LEU A 537 -17.47 11.41 -24.38
CA LEU A 537 -16.95 12.49 -23.54
C LEU A 537 -15.48 12.25 -23.15
N LEU A 538 -15.10 10.99 -22.94
CA LEU A 538 -13.79 10.59 -22.46
C LEU A 538 -12.80 10.23 -23.57
N LYS A 539 -13.24 10.11 -24.83
CA LYS A 539 -12.46 9.59 -25.97
C LYS A 539 -11.10 10.24 -26.11
N GLY A 540 -11.00 11.57 -25.94
CA GLY A 540 -9.75 12.31 -26.07
C GLY A 540 -8.74 11.95 -24.97
N ARG A 541 -9.22 11.80 -23.73
CA ARG A 541 -8.41 11.36 -22.59
C ARG A 541 -7.97 9.90 -22.76
N ILE A 542 -8.87 9.03 -23.20
CA ILE A 542 -8.59 7.60 -23.46
C ILE A 542 -7.54 7.45 -24.57
N CYS A 543 -7.69 8.17 -25.69
CA CYS A 543 -6.72 8.15 -26.78
C CYS A 543 -5.36 8.70 -26.35
N THR A 544 -5.33 9.73 -25.48
CA THR A 544 -4.09 10.25 -24.92
C THR A 544 -3.38 9.20 -24.06
N LEU A 545 -4.10 8.52 -23.16
CA LEU A 545 -3.55 7.42 -22.36
C LEU A 545 -3.02 6.29 -23.23
N LEU A 546 -3.77 5.88 -24.25
CA LEU A 546 -3.36 4.81 -25.17
C LEU A 546 -2.12 5.21 -26.00
N ALA A 547 -2.04 6.46 -26.48
CA ALA A 547 -0.89 6.95 -27.22
C ALA A 547 0.40 6.93 -26.38
N GLN A 548 0.32 7.25 -25.09
CA GLN A 548 1.45 7.17 -24.16
C GLN A 548 1.98 5.75 -23.97
N LEU A 549 1.16 4.72 -24.21
CA LEU A 549 1.58 3.31 -24.13
C LEU A 549 2.34 2.83 -25.37
N CYS A 550 2.11 3.43 -26.55
CA CYS A 550 2.71 2.99 -27.81
C CYS A 550 4.25 2.91 -27.75
N PRO A 551 4.99 3.89 -27.18
CA PRO A 551 6.45 3.81 -27.06
C PRO A 551 6.95 2.75 -26.07
N VAL A 552 6.11 2.19 -25.20
CA VAL A 552 6.53 1.18 -24.21
C VAL A 552 6.14 -0.24 -24.64
N GLU A 553 5.11 -0.36 -25.48
CA GLU A 553 4.65 -1.64 -25.99
C GLU A 553 5.73 -2.34 -26.85
N THR A 554 5.90 -3.63 -26.60
CA THR A 554 6.90 -4.49 -27.25
C THR A 554 6.27 -5.57 -28.12
N LYS A 555 4.96 -5.84 -27.99
CA LYS A 555 4.23 -6.77 -28.85
C LYS A 555 3.70 -6.08 -30.10
N SER A 556 4.21 -6.48 -31.26
CA SER A 556 3.85 -5.90 -32.56
C SER A 556 2.34 -5.98 -32.87
N SER A 557 1.66 -7.08 -32.53
CA SER A 557 0.22 -7.24 -32.75
C SER A 557 -0.59 -6.20 -31.97
N ARG A 558 -0.39 -6.14 -30.65
CA ARG A 558 -1.09 -5.20 -29.76
C ARG A 558 -0.75 -3.74 -30.09
N LEU A 559 0.50 -3.45 -30.45
CA LEU A 559 0.90 -2.11 -30.90
C LEU A 559 0.20 -1.71 -32.21
N THR A 560 0.03 -2.65 -33.15
CA THR A 560 -0.74 -2.42 -34.39
C THR A 560 -2.19 -2.06 -34.04
N GLU A 561 -2.82 -2.80 -33.14
CA GLU A 561 -4.18 -2.53 -32.69
C GLU A 561 -4.33 -1.20 -31.92
N TYR A 562 -3.30 -0.79 -31.16
CA TYR A 562 -3.28 0.52 -30.50
C TYR A 562 -3.28 1.65 -31.51
N ILE A 563 -2.41 1.56 -32.53
CA ILE A 563 -2.35 2.56 -33.60
C ILE A 563 -3.66 2.60 -34.39
N ASP A 564 -4.24 1.44 -34.71
CA ASP A 564 -5.50 1.37 -35.44
C ASP A 564 -6.67 1.98 -34.66
N PHE A 565 -6.75 1.73 -33.36
CA PHE A 565 -7.74 2.38 -32.49
C PHE A 565 -7.55 3.91 -32.47
N LEU A 566 -6.31 4.39 -32.41
CA LEU A 566 -6.01 5.83 -32.45
C LEU A 566 -6.39 6.46 -33.79
N ILE A 567 -6.22 5.75 -34.91
CA ILE A 567 -6.66 6.23 -36.24
C ILE A 567 -8.18 6.42 -36.27
N GLU A 568 -8.93 5.52 -35.63
CA GLU A 568 -10.40 5.53 -35.66
C GLU A 568 -11.02 6.55 -34.70
N HIS A 569 -10.44 6.72 -33.50
CA HIS A 569 -11.09 7.44 -32.40
C HIS A 569 -10.37 8.70 -31.91
N ALA A 570 -9.10 8.94 -32.27
CA ALA A 570 -8.38 10.11 -31.78
C ALA A 570 -8.99 11.41 -32.33
N ASP A 571 -9.09 12.40 -31.45
CA ASP A 571 -9.60 13.72 -31.82
C ASP A 571 -8.50 14.53 -32.53
N PRO A 572 -8.82 15.29 -33.60
CA PRO A 572 -7.88 16.19 -34.26
C PRO A 572 -7.13 17.14 -33.32
N SER A 573 -7.76 17.57 -32.21
CA SER A 573 -7.13 18.41 -31.18
C SER A 573 -5.93 17.74 -30.48
N THR A 574 -5.90 16.41 -30.40
CA THR A 574 -4.84 15.63 -29.75
C THR A 574 -3.85 15.02 -30.75
N SER A 575 -4.06 15.23 -32.05
CA SER A 575 -3.33 14.56 -33.13
C SER A 575 -1.82 14.78 -33.07
N HIS A 576 -1.37 15.97 -32.64
CA HIS A 576 0.04 16.30 -32.44
C HIS A 576 0.67 15.44 -31.33
N LEU A 577 -0.01 15.26 -30.20
CA LEU A 577 0.50 14.43 -29.10
C LEU A 577 0.59 12.95 -29.52
N VAL A 578 -0.45 12.46 -30.20
CA VAL A 578 -0.46 11.10 -30.74
C VAL A 578 0.67 10.91 -31.76
N ALA A 579 0.86 11.87 -32.65
CA ALA A 579 1.93 11.84 -33.64
C ALA A 579 3.32 11.80 -32.99
N HIS A 580 3.52 12.49 -31.86
CA HIS A 580 4.78 12.46 -31.13
C HIS A 580 5.11 11.06 -30.61
N HIS A 581 4.15 10.41 -29.94
CA HIS A 581 4.34 9.07 -29.41
C HIS A 581 4.53 8.03 -30.52
N ILE A 582 3.76 8.11 -31.62
CA ILE A 582 3.96 7.22 -32.77
C ILE A 582 5.31 7.48 -33.45
N SER A 583 5.81 8.73 -33.48
CA SER A 583 7.15 9.03 -34.00
C SER A 583 8.23 8.29 -33.21
N SER A 584 8.11 8.25 -31.88
CA SER A 584 9.03 7.53 -31.00
C SER A 584 8.99 6.01 -31.23
N VAL A 585 7.82 5.47 -31.61
CA VAL A 585 7.71 4.08 -32.06
C VAL A 585 8.49 3.88 -33.34
N VAL A 586 8.29 4.74 -34.35
CA VAL A 586 8.95 4.64 -35.65
C VAL A 586 10.46 4.69 -35.54
N GLU A 587 11.01 5.56 -34.70
CA GLU A 587 12.47 5.65 -34.47
C GLU A 587 13.09 4.31 -34.06
N ARG A 588 12.33 3.45 -33.37
CA ARG A 588 12.78 2.11 -32.94
C ARG A 588 12.57 1.01 -33.98
N LEU A 589 11.81 1.26 -35.04
CA LEU A 589 11.56 0.30 -36.12
C LEU A 589 12.82 0.17 -36.99
N THR A 590 13.80 -0.61 -36.51
CA THR A 590 15.08 -0.85 -37.21
C THR A 590 15.12 -2.18 -37.94
N ASP A 591 14.29 -3.16 -37.55
CA ASP A 591 14.36 -4.53 -38.07
C ASP A 591 13.27 -4.83 -39.12
N VAL A 592 13.57 -5.70 -40.09
CA VAL A 592 12.87 -5.69 -41.40
C VAL A 592 11.68 -6.66 -41.48
N ARG A 593 11.53 -7.64 -40.57
CA ARG A 593 10.60 -8.78 -40.78
C ARG A 593 9.49 -9.01 -39.74
N GLU A 594 9.58 -8.50 -38.51
CA GLU A 594 8.61 -8.82 -37.43
C GLU A 594 7.61 -7.69 -37.10
N GLU A 595 7.60 -6.61 -37.88
CA GLU A 595 6.85 -5.38 -37.57
C GLU A 595 6.08 -4.82 -38.78
N GLU A 596 5.70 -5.68 -39.74
CA GLU A 596 4.99 -5.24 -40.96
C GLU A 596 3.65 -4.57 -40.64
N GLY A 597 2.86 -5.12 -39.71
CA GLY A 597 1.60 -4.53 -39.27
C GLY A 597 1.76 -3.14 -38.66
N VAL A 598 2.75 -2.98 -37.78
CA VAL A 598 3.03 -1.70 -37.10
C VAL A 598 3.42 -0.63 -38.12
N HIS A 599 4.24 -0.97 -39.11
CA HIS A 599 4.66 -0.06 -40.18
C HIS A 599 3.48 0.35 -41.07
N ALA A 600 2.63 -0.59 -41.47
CA ALA A 600 1.44 -0.31 -42.27
C ALA A 600 0.45 0.61 -41.52
N SER A 601 0.21 0.35 -40.23
CA SER A 601 -0.64 1.20 -39.39
C SER A 601 -0.03 2.58 -39.14
N ALA A 602 1.28 2.68 -38.89
CA ALA A 602 1.96 3.97 -38.77
C ALA A 602 1.86 4.81 -40.05
N LEU A 603 1.99 4.19 -41.24
CA LEU A 603 1.78 4.87 -42.52
C LEU A 603 0.35 5.39 -42.67
N ARG A 604 -0.67 4.59 -42.32
CA ARG A 604 -2.07 5.02 -42.34
C ARG A 604 -2.32 6.18 -41.38
N PHE A 605 -1.76 6.11 -40.18
CA PHE A 605 -1.85 7.20 -39.21
C PHE A 605 -1.24 8.49 -39.76
N PHE A 606 -0.01 8.45 -40.28
CA PHE A 606 0.64 9.67 -40.76
C PHE A 606 -0.01 10.24 -42.03
N ASP A 607 -0.58 9.41 -42.91
CA ASP A 607 -1.40 9.90 -44.03
C ASP A 607 -2.63 10.66 -43.52
N SER A 608 -3.35 10.10 -42.55
CA SER A 608 -4.49 10.78 -41.91
C SER A 608 -4.08 12.08 -41.20
N TYR A 609 -2.98 12.03 -40.43
CA TYR A 609 -2.44 13.16 -39.69
C TYR A 609 -2.04 14.32 -40.62
N VAL A 610 -1.30 14.05 -41.69
CA VAL A 610 -0.89 15.07 -42.67
C VAL A 610 -2.11 15.69 -43.33
N ARG A 611 -3.13 14.91 -43.68
CA ARG A 611 -4.39 15.44 -44.25
C ARG A 611 -5.13 16.34 -43.27
N SER A 612 -5.25 15.94 -42.00
CA SER A 612 -5.90 16.74 -40.96
C SER A 612 -5.13 18.04 -40.68
N ALA A 613 -3.80 17.97 -40.66
CA ALA A 613 -2.94 19.14 -40.51
C ALA A 613 -3.05 20.10 -41.71
N CYS A 614 -3.14 19.60 -42.95
CA CYS A 614 -3.39 20.42 -44.14
C CYS A 614 -4.77 21.12 -44.13
N LYS A 615 -5.76 20.52 -43.47
CA LYS A 615 -7.11 21.11 -43.29
C LYS A 615 -7.20 22.07 -42.09
N SER A 616 -6.11 22.27 -41.35
CA SER A 616 -6.09 23.05 -40.10
C SER A 616 -7.03 22.53 -39.02
N GLU A 617 -7.37 21.23 -39.04
CA GLU A 617 -8.18 20.57 -38.01
C GLU A 617 -7.34 20.22 -36.78
N SER A 618 -6.03 20.03 -36.96
CA SER A 618 -5.07 19.80 -35.86
C SER A 618 -4.66 21.14 -35.25
N THR A 619 -5.06 21.38 -34.00
CA THR A 619 -4.87 22.68 -33.33
C THR A 619 -3.68 22.69 -32.39
N TRP A 620 -2.90 23.78 -32.43
CA TRP A 620 -1.76 23.99 -31.54
C TRP A 620 -2.20 24.80 -30.30
N THR A 621 -2.56 24.11 -29.21
CA THR A 621 -3.09 24.75 -28.00
C THR A 621 -2.03 24.91 -26.89
N PRO A 622 -2.18 25.86 -25.95
CA PRO A 622 -1.29 25.98 -24.79
C PRO A 622 -1.24 24.72 -23.93
N GLU A 623 -2.36 24.02 -23.79
CA GLU A 623 -2.47 22.77 -23.03
C GLU A 623 -1.66 21.64 -23.68
N LEU A 624 -1.67 21.56 -25.02
CA LEU A 624 -0.84 20.62 -25.78
C LEU A 624 0.66 20.88 -25.55
N VAL A 625 1.08 22.15 -25.47
CA VAL A 625 2.49 22.51 -25.25
C VAL A 625 2.99 22.03 -23.88
N GLN A 626 2.12 21.95 -22.87
CA GLN A 626 2.49 21.42 -21.55
C GLN A 626 2.67 19.90 -21.55
N LEU A 627 2.00 19.18 -22.45
CA LEU A 627 2.06 17.72 -22.57
C LEU A 627 3.21 17.23 -23.46
N LEU A 628 3.72 18.08 -24.36
CA LEU A 628 4.84 17.76 -25.25
C LEU A 628 6.19 18.03 -24.57
N PRO A 629 7.21 17.19 -24.81
CA PRO A 629 8.55 17.47 -24.31
C PRO A 629 9.16 18.73 -24.97
N THR A 630 10.06 19.40 -24.23
CA THR A 630 10.58 20.75 -24.58
C THR A 630 11.37 20.83 -25.89
N ASP A 631 11.82 19.70 -26.42
CA ASP A 631 12.56 19.56 -27.67
C ASP A 631 11.64 19.43 -28.90
N VAL A 632 10.34 19.16 -28.71
CA VAL A 632 9.36 19.11 -29.80
C VAL A 632 9.11 20.52 -30.33
N LYS A 633 9.35 20.71 -31.63
CA LYS A 633 9.18 22.01 -32.30
C LYS A 633 7.95 22.00 -33.20
N LYS A 634 7.26 23.14 -33.26
CA LYS A 634 6.23 23.44 -34.26
C LYS A 634 6.90 23.71 -35.61
N VAL A 635 6.40 23.09 -36.66
CA VAL A 635 6.93 23.21 -38.02
C VAL A 635 5.79 23.46 -38.99
N SER A 636 5.93 24.49 -39.83
CA SER A 636 4.97 24.79 -40.90
C SER A 636 5.52 24.26 -42.22
N ILE A 637 4.80 23.36 -42.87
CA ILE A 637 5.21 22.73 -44.13
C ILE A 637 4.26 23.15 -45.24
N GLU A 638 4.81 23.66 -46.35
CA GLU A 638 4.05 23.88 -47.59
C GLU A 638 4.25 22.70 -48.54
N PHE A 639 3.14 22.04 -48.90
CA PHE A 639 3.08 20.98 -49.92
C PHE A 639 2.50 21.53 -51.24
N CYS A 640 2.83 20.88 -52.36
CA CYS A 640 2.16 21.07 -53.65
C CYS A 640 1.46 19.77 -54.03
N ASN A 641 0.13 19.77 -54.17
CA ASN A 641 -0.58 18.57 -54.62
C ASN A 641 -0.36 18.30 -56.12
N SER A 642 -0.86 17.16 -56.61
CA SER A 642 -0.79 16.75 -58.03
C SER A 642 -1.50 17.73 -58.99
N GLN A 643 -2.40 18.58 -58.49
CA GLN A 643 -3.10 19.65 -59.21
C GLN A 643 -2.39 21.03 -59.11
N LYS A 644 -1.18 21.09 -58.53
CA LYS A 644 -0.39 22.32 -58.26
C LYS A 644 -1.01 23.28 -57.25
N GLU A 645 -1.97 22.85 -56.44
CA GLU A 645 -2.48 23.65 -55.34
C GLU A 645 -1.47 23.65 -54.18
N LYS A 646 -1.32 24.81 -53.52
CA LYS A 646 -0.48 24.95 -52.33
C LYS A 646 -1.28 24.58 -51.09
N LEU A 647 -0.81 23.60 -50.36
CA LEU A 647 -1.34 23.19 -49.05
C LEU A 647 -0.34 23.60 -47.97
N SER A 648 -0.81 24.12 -46.85
CA SER A 648 0.02 24.41 -45.68
C SER A 648 -0.42 23.56 -44.50
N ALA A 649 0.51 22.90 -43.83
CA ALA A 649 0.25 22.10 -42.63
C ALA A 649 1.14 22.55 -41.48
N GLU A 650 0.56 22.64 -40.29
CA GLU A 650 1.34 22.78 -39.05
C GLU A 650 1.52 21.38 -38.43
N MET A 651 2.77 21.00 -38.18
CA MET A 651 3.15 19.65 -37.74
C MET A 651 4.23 19.72 -36.66
N ILE A 652 4.44 18.62 -35.94
CA ILE A 652 5.56 18.48 -34.99
C ILE A 652 6.84 18.02 -35.70
N SER A 653 8.00 18.47 -35.24
CA SER A 653 9.29 18.13 -35.84
C SER A 653 9.56 16.62 -35.92
N SER A 654 9.25 15.86 -34.87
CA SER A 654 9.49 14.41 -34.82
C SER A 654 8.66 13.64 -35.86
N SER A 655 7.45 14.12 -36.17
CA SER A 655 6.58 13.48 -37.18
C SER A 655 7.17 13.50 -38.58
N ILE A 656 7.94 14.55 -38.92
CA ILE A 656 8.60 14.66 -40.22
C ILE A 656 9.69 13.59 -40.34
N GLY A 657 10.51 13.44 -39.29
CA GLY A 657 11.54 12.40 -39.23
C GLY A 657 10.94 11.01 -39.36
N ALA A 658 9.86 10.75 -38.62
CA ALA A 658 9.14 9.48 -38.67
C ALA A 658 8.56 9.18 -40.05
N VAL A 659 7.89 10.15 -40.71
CA VAL A 659 7.38 9.97 -42.08
C VAL A 659 8.50 9.64 -43.05
N LEU A 660 9.61 10.39 -43.00
CA LEU A 660 10.76 10.13 -43.87
C LEU A 660 11.36 8.75 -43.62
N GLN A 661 11.51 8.33 -42.37
CA GLN A 661 11.99 6.99 -42.03
C GLN A 661 11.07 5.90 -42.60
N LEU A 662 9.75 6.01 -42.39
CA LEU A 662 8.78 5.04 -42.92
C LEU A 662 8.82 4.94 -44.46
N LEU A 663 8.96 6.08 -45.15
CA LEU A 663 9.05 6.13 -46.61
C LEU A 663 10.38 5.60 -47.14
N CYS A 664 11.50 5.91 -46.48
CA CYS A 664 12.83 5.53 -46.93
C CYS A 664 13.26 4.11 -46.52
N THR A 665 12.54 3.45 -45.61
CA THR A 665 12.83 2.07 -45.22
C THR A 665 12.37 1.10 -46.32
N GLN A 666 13.30 0.30 -46.87
CA GLN A 666 12.97 -0.78 -47.81
C GLN A 666 12.31 -1.94 -47.04
N ARG A 667 10.99 -2.13 -47.24
CA ARG A 667 10.26 -3.33 -46.80
C ARG A 667 9.59 -3.98 -48.00
N GLY A 668 9.29 -5.28 -47.90
CA GLY A 668 8.74 -6.09 -48.99
C GLY A 668 7.55 -5.41 -49.68
N GLU A 669 7.42 -5.64 -50.99
CA GLU A 669 6.48 -4.97 -51.89
C GLU A 669 5.01 -5.06 -51.43
N GLN A 670 4.61 -4.19 -50.51
CA GLN A 670 3.21 -3.86 -50.25
C GLN A 670 3.06 -2.35 -50.38
N ASN A 671 2.71 -1.93 -51.59
CA ASN A 671 2.40 -0.54 -51.88
C ASN A 671 1.04 -0.20 -51.25
N THR A 672 1.04 0.27 -50.01
CA THR A 672 -0.19 0.73 -49.35
C THR A 672 -0.62 2.08 -49.95
N ASN A 673 -1.91 2.32 -50.10
CA ASN A 673 -2.45 3.59 -50.61
C ASN A 673 -1.92 4.80 -49.80
N ALA A 674 -1.74 4.63 -48.48
CA ALA A 674 -1.15 5.62 -47.59
C ALA A 674 0.31 5.93 -47.93
N ARG A 675 1.13 4.90 -48.25
CA ARG A 675 2.51 5.09 -48.69
C ARG A 675 2.56 5.88 -50.00
N THR A 676 1.74 5.52 -50.98
CA THR A 676 1.68 6.24 -52.26
C THR A 676 1.28 7.69 -52.06
N ALA A 677 0.25 7.96 -51.25
CA ALA A 677 -0.20 9.32 -50.96
C ALA A 677 0.88 10.17 -50.27
N LEU A 678 1.58 9.59 -49.28
CA LEU A 678 2.70 10.27 -48.61
C LEU A 678 3.91 10.44 -49.53
N MET A 679 4.22 9.47 -50.39
CA MET A 679 5.28 9.59 -51.40
C MET A 679 4.98 10.70 -52.41
N ASP A 680 3.74 10.83 -52.88
CA ASP A 680 3.34 11.90 -53.79
C ASP A 680 3.46 13.28 -53.15
N LEU A 681 3.19 13.38 -51.84
CA LEU A 681 3.31 14.63 -51.07
C LEU A 681 4.77 15.00 -50.76
N PHE A 682 5.56 14.04 -50.26
CA PHE A 682 6.93 14.30 -49.77
C PHE A 682 7.98 14.20 -50.89
N PHE A 683 7.73 13.40 -51.93
CA PHE A 683 8.62 13.16 -53.06
C PHE A 683 7.88 13.24 -54.42
N PRO A 684 7.22 14.38 -54.74
CA PRO A 684 6.46 14.51 -55.97
C PRO A 684 7.33 14.30 -57.21
N ALA A 685 6.87 13.47 -58.16
CA ALA A 685 7.55 13.24 -59.43
C ALA A 685 7.69 14.53 -60.27
N HIS A 686 6.70 15.43 -60.15
CA HIS A 686 6.66 16.74 -60.81
C HIS A 686 6.11 17.80 -59.83
N GLY A 687 6.85 18.90 -59.58
CA GLY A 687 6.43 19.96 -58.65
C GLY A 687 7.56 20.49 -57.78
N HIS A 688 7.25 21.42 -56.86
CA HIS A 688 8.18 21.86 -55.83
C HIS A 688 8.14 20.91 -54.64
N ARG A 689 9.32 20.48 -54.17
CA ARG A 689 9.46 19.69 -52.93
C ARG A 689 8.88 20.46 -51.73
N PRO A 690 8.42 19.76 -50.67
CA PRO A 690 7.87 20.40 -49.49
C PRO A 690 8.81 21.47 -48.94
N LYS A 691 8.30 22.68 -48.71
CA LYS A 691 9.07 23.76 -48.08
C LYS A 691 8.77 23.76 -46.60
N VAL A 692 9.78 23.40 -45.81
CA VAL A 692 9.71 23.40 -44.36
C VAL A 692 10.12 24.78 -43.85
N ALA A 693 9.19 25.50 -43.24
CA ALA A 693 9.41 26.76 -42.54
C ALA A 693 9.15 26.54 -41.05
N LEU A 694 10.14 26.83 -40.21
CA LEU A 694 9.94 26.84 -38.76
C LEU A 694 9.16 28.11 -38.41
N SER A 695 7.93 27.96 -37.91
CA SER A 695 7.09 29.11 -37.51
C SER A 695 7.76 29.81 -36.33
N GLU A 696 7.90 31.14 -36.45
CA GLU A 696 8.50 32.03 -35.45
C GLU A 696 9.85 31.55 -34.88
N MET A 697 10.85 31.39 -35.74
CA MET A 697 12.23 31.26 -35.28
C MET A 697 12.62 32.49 -34.46
N LYS A 698 12.68 32.34 -33.12
CA LYS A 698 13.39 33.29 -32.27
C LYS A 698 14.85 33.33 -32.74
N GLN A 699 15.47 34.51 -32.67
CA GLN A 699 16.84 34.71 -33.16
C GLN A 699 17.84 33.72 -32.52
N GLU A 700 17.56 33.28 -31.30
CA GLU A 700 18.31 32.28 -30.53
C GLU A 700 18.15 30.84 -31.07
N ASP A 701 16.98 30.48 -31.60
CA ASP A 701 16.75 29.16 -32.19
C ASP A 701 17.57 28.96 -33.47
N ALA A 702 17.83 30.04 -34.23
CA ALA A 702 18.68 30.00 -35.42
C ALA A 702 20.12 29.54 -35.10
N LEU A 703 20.64 29.83 -33.90
CA LEU A 703 21.96 29.37 -33.45
C LEU A 703 22.01 27.85 -33.27
N LYS A 704 20.93 27.26 -32.76
CA LYS A 704 20.83 25.81 -32.54
C LYS A 704 20.58 25.06 -33.85
N PHE A 705 19.74 25.60 -34.74
CA PHE A 705 19.46 24.97 -36.03
C PHE A 705 20.65 24.96 -36.98
N VAL A 706 21.53 25.97 -36.95
CA VAL A 706 22.75 25.94 -37.78
C VAL A 706 23.72 24.82 -37.37
N GLN A 707 23.64 24.33 -36.13
CA GLN A 707 24.43 23.19 -35.65
C GLN A 707 23.89 21.84 -36.13
N SER A 708 22.71 21.81 -36.78
CA SER A 708 22.15 20.59 -37.37
C SER A 708 22.95 20.15 -38.60
N PHE A 709 23.25 18.84 -38.70
CA PHE A 709 23.89 18.26 -39.88
C PHE A 709 22.87 18.03 -41.01
N GLY A 710 23.29 18.28 -42.27
CA GLY A 710 22.50 17.94 -43.46
C GLY A 710 21.68 19.10 -44.07
N LEU A 711 21.91 20.34 -43.65
CA LEU A 711 21.23 21.50 -44.23
C LEU A 711 21.74 21.82 -45.66
N THR A 712 20.83 22.24 -46.54
CA THR A 712 21.19 22.70 -47.89
C THR A 712 21.85 24.09 -47.85
N SER A 713 22.67 24.43 -48.85
CA SER A 713 23.29 25.76 -48.96
C SER A 713 22.25 26.90 -48.98
N TYR A 714 21.08 26.65 -49.57
CA TYR A 714 19.94 27.57 -49.58
C TYR A 714 19.36 27.79 -48.17
N SER A 715 19.08 26.72 -47.42
CA SER A 715 18.55 26.80 -46.06
C SER A 715 19.53 27.47 -45.09
N CYS A 716 20.82 27.14 -45.19
CA CYS A 716 21.88 27.79 -44.42
C CYS A 716 21.96 29.29 -44.73
N SER A 717 21.85 29.69 -46.00
CA SER A 717 21.91 31.11 -46.38
C SER A 717 20.75 31.92 -45.78
N LYS A 718 19.54 31.33 -45.67
CA LYS A 718 18.42 31.96 -44.97
C LYS A 718 18.66 32.07 -43.46
N LEU A 719 19.14 31.01 -42.81
CA LEU A 719 19.48 31.02 -41.38
C LEU A 719 20.55 32.07 -41.08
N PHE A 720 21.55 32.18 -41.94
CA PHE A 720 22.63 33.14 -41.84
C PHE A 720 22.14 34.59 -41.97
N ALA A 721 21.21 34.85 -42.88
CA ALA A 721 20.57 36.15 -43.01
C ALA A 721 19.75 36.53 -41.75
N THR A 722 19.15 35.54 -41.08
CA THR A 722 18.46 35.74 -39.79
C THR A 722 19.46 36.07 -38.67
N LEU A 723 20.59 35.37 -38.60
CA LEU A 723 21.67 35.65 -37.63
C LEU A 723 22.31 37.03 -37.83
N ASP A 724 22.47 37.51 -39.06
CA ASP A 724 23.02 38.85 -39.35
C ASP A 724 22.06 39.99 -38.98
N LYS A 725 20.74 39.72 -39.00
CA LYS A 725 19.70 40.66 -38.58
C LYS A 725 19.41 40.60 -37.09
N ALA A 726 19.92 39.58 -36.40
CA ALA A 726 19.65 39.36 -35.00
C ALA A 726 20.34 40.39 -34.12
N ASP A 727 19.65 40.82 -33.07
CA ASP A 727 20.11 41.82 -32.11
C ASP A 727 20.09 41.35 -30.66
N PHE A 728 20.34 40.05 -30.46
CA PHE A 728 20.56 39.51 -29.13
C PHE A 728 21.95 39.91 -28.59
N VAL A 729 22.02 40.08 -27.26
CA VAL A 729 23.25 40.34 -26.52
C VAL A 729 24.02 39.02 -26.37
N LEU A 730 25.31 39.01 -26.72
CA LEU A 730 26.16 37.82 -26.66
C LEU A 730 26.72 37.61 -25.24
N GLU A 731 25.85 37.17 -24.34
CA GLU A 731 26.15 36.88 -22.93
C GLU A 731 25.74 35.44 -22.56
N ASP A 732 26.37 34.89 -21.51
CA ASP A 732 26.11 33.58 -20.89
C ASP A 732 25.82 32.42 -21.88
N ASP A 733 24.60 31.87 -21.83
CA ASP A 733 24.20 30.70 -22.62
C ASP A 733 24.15 30.97 -24.12
N VAL A 734 23.81 32.19 -24.51
CA VAL A 734 23.76 32.61 -25.92
C VAL A 734 25.16 32.72 -26.50
N LEU A 735 26.16 33.16 -25.72
CA LEU A 735 27.56 33.19 -26.14
C LEU A 735 28.12 31.76 -26.33
N ARG A 736 27.77 30.82 -25.45
CA ARG A 736 28.16 29.40 -25.60
C ARG A 736 27.59 28.78 -26.86
N GLU A 737 26.29 28.98 -27.12
CA GLU A 737 25.65 28.47 -28.34
C GLU A 737 26.15 29.15 -29.61
N ALA A 738 26.45 30.45 -29.57
CA ALA A 738 27.08 31.17 -30.67
C ALA A 738 28.48 30.61 -31.02
N CYS A 739 29.28 30.26 -30.01
CA CYS A 739 30.59 29.64 -30.20
C CYS A 739 30.48 28.24 -30.83
N LYS A 740 29.49 27.44 -30.42
CA LYS A 740 29.23 26.12 -31.01
C LYS A 740 28.72 26.20 -32.44
N ALA A 741 27.93 27.21 -32.79
CA ALA A 741 27.40 27.41 -34.13
C ALA A 741 28.47 27.87 -35.16
N ALA A 742 29.49 28.63 -34.73
CA ALA A 742 30.48 29.24 -35.63
C ALA A 742 31.25 28.25 -36.54
N PRO A 743 31.70 27.07 -36.08
CA PRO A 743 32.30 26.05 -36.94
C PRO A 743 31.36 25.54 -38.03
N PHE A 744 30.08 25.33 -37.71
CA PHE A 744 29.07 24.90 -38.67
C PHE A 744 28.80 25.98 -39.71
N ILE A 745 28.68 27.24 -39.29
CA ILE A 745 28.56 28.39 -40.22
C ILE A 745 29.71 28.37 -41.22
N ARG A 746 30.96 28.27 -40.74
CA ARG A 746 32.16 28.25 -41.60
C ARG A 746 32.17 27.03 -42.52
N ALA A 747 31.77 25.86 -42.03
CA ALA A 747 31.68 24.64 -42.84
C ALA A 747 30.64 24.75 -43.97
N TYR A 748 29.47 25.30 -43.67
CA TYR A 748 28.42 25.52 -44.66
C TYR A 748 28.76 26.64 -45.65
N LYS A 749 29.48 27.70 -45.24
CA LYS A 749 30.02 28.71 -46.18
C LYS A 749 31.03 28.10 -47.15
N ARG A 750 31.88 27.16 -46.70
CA ARG A 750 32.77 26.39 -47.60
C ARG A 750 32.01 25.51 -48.59
N ARG A 751 30.76 25.14 -48.28
CA ARG A 751 29.83 24.40 -49.16
C ARG A 751 28.91 25.32 -49.98
N GLY A 752 29.18 26.63 -50.03
CA GLY A 752 28.47 27.58 -50.89
C GLY A 752 27.28 28.31 -50.25
N ALA A 753 27.11 28.28 -48.93
CA ALA A 753 26.14 29.12 -48.23
C ALA A 753 26.65 30.58 -48.06
N ILE A 754 25.73 31.56 -48.10
CA ILE A 754 26.04 33.00 -48.13
C ILE A 754 25.42 33.69 -46.89
N GLY A 755 26.14 34.65 -46.27
CA GLY A 755 25.70 35.41 -45.07
C GLY A 755 26.43 35.02 -43.77
N ALA A 756 25.92 35.51 -42.62
CA ALA A 756 26.46 35.37 -41.26
C ALA A 756 27.76 36.13 -41.00
N ASP A 757 28.13 37.05 -41.88
CA ASP A 757 29.37 37.82 -41.79
C ASP A 757 29.34 38.82 -40.64
N ARG A 758 28.21 39.50 -40.43
CA ARG A 758 28.02 40.46 -39.35
C ARG A 758 27.95 39.75 -38.00
N PHE A 759 27.28 38.60 -37.96
CA PHE A 759 27.22 37.75 -36.77
C PHE A 759 28.62 37.24 -36.37
N LEU A 760 29.40 36.70 -37.31
CA LEU A 760 30.76 36.22 -37.03
C LEU A 760 31.69 37.35 -36.59
N ALA A 761 31.54 38.56 -37.13
CA ALA A 761 32.27 39.74 -36.68
C ALA A 761 31.93 40.12 -35.23
N ARG A 762 30.63 40.23 -34.88
CA ARG A 762 30.15 40.48 -33.51
C ARG A 762 30.68 39.44 -32.51
N LEU A 763 30.65 38.16 -32.89
CA LEU A 763 31.16 37.07 -32.05
C LEU A 763 32.69 37.16 -31.87
N SER A 764 33.41 37.49 -32.94
CA SER A 764 34.88 37.63 -32.89
C SER A 764 35.30 38.80 -32.00
N GLU A 765 34.63 39.95 -32.09
CA GLU A 765 34.86 41.09 -31.20
C GLU A 765 34.58 40.76 -29.73
N ARG A 766 33.47 40.05 -29.45
CA ARG A 766 33.13 39.66 -28.07
C ARG A 766 34.13 38.66 -27.50
N LEU A 767 34.56 37.68 -28.29
CA LEU A 767 35.61 36.71 -27.91
C LEU A 767 36.97 37.37 -27.72
N GLN A 768 37.29 38.44 -28.46
CA GLN A 768 38.50 39.23 -28.24
C GLN A 768 38.44 40.02 -26.92
N ARG A 769 37.28 40.59 -26.57
CA ARG A 769 37.07 41.20 -25.24
C ARG A 769 37.16 40.18 -24.11
N ASP A 770 36.61 38.97 -24.30
CA ASP A 770 36.68 37.88 -23.32
C ASP A 770 38.10 37.30 -23.19
N LYS A 771 38.88 37.27 -24.28
CA LYS A 771 40.31 36.92 -24.25
C LYS A 771 41.17 38.00 -23.61
N ALA A 772 40.82 39.28 -23.76
CA ALA A 772 41.51 40.36 -23.05
C ALA A 772 41.23 40.29 -21.53
N LEU A 773 40.01 39.91 -21.13
CA LEU A 773 39.66 39.61 -19.73
C LEU A 773 40.27 38.30 -19.20
N LYS A 774 40.42 37.27 -20.04
CA LYS A 774 41.06 35.99 -19.68
C LYS A 774 42.59 36.01 -19.74
N MET A 775 43.21 36.96 -20.43
CA MET A 775 44.67 37.12 -20.40
C MET A 775 45.19 37.61 -19.03
N GLU A 776 44.32 38.06 -18.13
CA GLU A 776 44.66 38.30 -16.71
C GLU A 776 44.47 37.07 -15.81
N VAL A 777 43.88 35.96 -16.30
CA VAL A 777 43.59 34.77 -15.49
C VAL A 777 43.83 33.49 -16.29
N ASP A 778 44.96 32.87 -16.00
CA ASP A 778 45.37 31.49 -16.29
C ASP A 778 45.75 31.12 -17.74
N GLU A 779 47.06 30.96 -17.92
CA GLU A 779 47.69 30.23 -19.01
C GLU A 779 47.58 28.70 -18.84
N GLU A 780 47.68 28.00 -19.99
CA GLU A 780 47.82 26.55 -20.19
C GLU A 780 46.52 25.74 -19.97
N HIS A 781 45.95 25.01 -20.94
CA HIS A 781 46.51 23.81 -21.56
C HIS A 781 45.91 23.58 -22.97
N THR A 782 46.76 23.37 -23.98
CA THR A 782 46.39 22.90 -25.33
C THR A 782 46.45 21.37 -25.42
N PHE A 783 45.38 20.70 -25.86
CA PHE A 783 45.38 19.27 -26.18
C PHE A 783 45.55 19.01 -27.69
N ARG A 784 46.48 18.11 -28.04
CA ARG A 784 46.69 17.55 -29.39
C ARG A 784 45.77 16.35 -29.63
N ILE A 785 45.29 16.22 -30.87
CA ILE A 785 44.50 15.09 -31.39
C ILE A 785 45.46 13.96 -31.80
N VAL A 786 45.13 12.69 -31.51
CA VAL A 786 45.81 11.50 -32.06
C VAL A 786 44.79 10.47 -32.57
N GLU A 787 45.19 9.75 -33.63
CA GLU A 787 44.41 9.12 -34.70
C GLU A 787 43.96 7.66 -34.47
N LYS A 788 43.91 7.11 -33.25
CA LYS A 788 43.43 5.71 -33.07
C LYS A 788 42.84 5.42 -31.69
N GLN A 789 41.62 4.87 -31.65
CA GLN A 789 40.94 4.44 -30.42
C GLN A 789 41.56 3.15 -29.85
N PRO A 790 41.72 3.02 -28.51
CA PRO A 790 42.10 1.76 -27.89
C PRO A 790 41.01 0.69 -28.00
N PRO A 791 41.38 -0.58 -28.19
CA PRO A 791 40.44 -1.69 -28.21
C PRO A 791 39.79 -1.91 -26.84
N SER A 792 38.52 -2.32 -26.85
CA SER A 792 37.73 -2.57 -25.63
C SER A 792 37.98 -3.98 -25.06
N PHE A 793 37.58 -4.21 -23.81
CA PHE A 793 37.63 -5.56 -23.20
C PHE A 793 36.80 -6.59 -23.99
N MET A 794 35.71 -6.17 -24.64
CA MET A 794 34.91 -7.04 -25.51
C MET A 794 35.66 -7.43 -26.78
N ASP A 795 36.53 -6.55 -27.31
CA ASP A 795 37.39 -6.85 -28.47
C ASP A 795 38.50 -7.84 -28.10
N MET A 796 39.03 -7.76 -26.88
CA MET A 796 40.00 -8.72 -26.32
C MET A 796 39.41 -10.13 -26.18
N CYS A 797 38.16 -10.25 -25.72
CA CYS A 797 37.49 -11.56 -25.60
C CYS A 797 37.25 -12.22 -26.97
N ARG A 798 37.19 -11.44 -28.06
CA ARG A 798 37.02 -11.95 -29.44
C ARG A 798 38.34 -12.36 -30.10
N SER A 799 39.47 -11.77 -29.71
CA SER A 799 40.79 -12.03 -30.33
C SER A 799 41.50 -13.28 -29.80
N GLY A 800 41.04 -13.88 -28.69
CA GLY A 800 41.54 -15.18 -28.20
C GLY A 800 42.97 -15.19 -27.62
N GLU A 801 43.61 -14.03 -27.45
CA GLU A 801 44.96 -13.94 -26.89
C GLU A 801 44.97 -14.22 -25.38
N THR A 802 45.49 -15.38 -24.98
CA THR A 802 45.73 -15.74 -23.58
C THR A 802 47.14 -15.33 -23.16
N THR A 803 47.26 -14.22 -22.45
CA THR A 803 48.55 -13.73 -21.94
C THR A 803 48.80 -14.21 -20.51
N ASN A 804 49.77 -15.11 -20.32
CA ASN A 804 50.09 -15.80 -19.06
C ASN A 804 51.15 -15.10 -18.18
N GLN A 805 51.45 -13.81 -18.38
CA GLN A 805 52.37 -13.04 -17.53
C GLN A 805 51.61 -11.99 -16.71
N ARG A 806 51.65 -12.13 -15.38
CA ARG A 806 51.00 -11.22 -14.42
C ARG A 806 51.85 -9.95 -14.22
N LEU A 807 51.23 -8.78 -14.41
CA LEU A 807 51.78 -7.48 -13.99
C LEU A 807 51.40 -7.22 -12.53
N SER A 808 52.24 -6.50 -11.77
CA SER A 808 51.89 -6.07 -10.41
C SER A 808 50.88 -4.91 -10.42
N ASN A 809 50.08 -4.76 -9.37
CA ASN A 809 49.07 -3.71 -9.25
C ASN A 809 49.66 -2.29 -9.41
N GLU A 810 50.86 -2.05 -8.88
CA GLU A 810 51.53 -0.74 -8.98
C GLU A 810 51.94 -0.40 -10.42
N GLN A 811 52.42 -1.39 -11.18
CA GLN A 811 52.78 -1.21 -12.58
C GLN A 811 51.55 -0.92 -13.46
N ILE A 812 50.41 -1.55 -13.14
CA ILE A 812 49.14 -1.32 -13.85
C ILE A 812 48.63 0.10 -13.59
N LEU A 813 48.68 0.57 -12.34
CA LEU A 813 48.24 1.92 -11.97
C LEU A 813 49.12 3.00 -12.60
N GLN A 814 50.45 2.83 -12.59
CA GLN A 814 51.37 3.75 -13.28
C GLN A 814 51.11 3.79 -14.79
N TYR A 815 50.84 2.63 -15.39
CA TYR A 815 50.57 2.54 -16.82
C TYR A 815 49.24 3.20 -17.21
N ILE A 816 48.17 2.98 -16.43
CA ILE A 816 46.87 3.63 -16.65
C ILE A 816 46.97 5.15 -16.46
N ASP A 817 47.71 5.62 -15.44
CA ASP A 817 47.92 7.07 -15.23
C ASP A 817 48.71 7.71 -16.38
N MET A 818 49.74 7.02 -16.89
CA MET A 818 50.51 7.45 -18.06
C MET A 818 49.64 7.48 -19.32
N ALA A 819 48.79 6.46 -19.53
CA ALA A 819 47.86 6.43 -20.65
C ALA A 819 46.85 7.58 -20.59
N LEU A 820 46.28 7.85 -19.41
CA LEU A 820 45.33 8.94 -19.21
C LEU A 820 45.94 10.33 -19.44
N THR A 821 47.20 10.52 -19.03
CA THR A 821 47.90 11.83 -19.11
C THR A 821 48.55 12.09 -20.47
N GLN A 822 49.14 11.08 -21.11
CA GLN A 822 49.89 11.22 -22.37
C GLN A 822 49.07 10.84 -23.61
N ASN A 823 47.85 10.30 -23.42
CA ASN A 823 46.95 9.85 -24.47
C ASN A 823 47.60 8.87 -25.47
N SER A 824 48.44 7.96 -24.94
CA SER A 824 49.21 6.96 -25.69
C SER A 824 49.18 5.62 -24.95
N PHE A 825 49.03 4.51 -25.68
CA PHE A 825 49.00 3.16 -25.10
C PHE A 825 49.63 2.14 -26.08
N GLU A 826 50.23 1.09 -25.51
CA GLU A 826 50.74 -0.09 -26.22
C GLU A 826 49.68 -1.22 -26.11
N GLU A 827 49.11 -1.66 -27.25
CA GLU A 827 47.96 -2.58 -27.31
C GLU A 827 48.16 -3.84 -26.43
N GLY A 828 49.33 -4.49 -26.51
CA GLY A 828 49.62 -5.71 -25.74
C GLY A 828 49.69 -5.50 -24.22
N LYS A 829 50.08 -4.33 -23.74
CA LYS A 829 50.07 -3.99 -22.29
C LYS A 829 48.70 -3.49 -21.84
N TRP A 830 47.97 -2.82 -22.73
CA TRP A 830 46.61 -2.35 -22.49
C TRP A 830 45.64 -3.52 -22.24
N TYR A 831 45.71 -4.58 -23.06
CA TYR A 831 44.91 -5.79 -22.84
C TYR A 831 45.20 -6.46 -21.50
N ARG A 832 46.48 -6.55 -21.11
CA ARG A 832 46.87 -7.13 -19.80
C ARG A 832 46.33 -6.31 -18.63
N ALA A 833 46.37 -4.98 -18.73
CA ALA A 833 45.83 -4.09 -17.70
C ALA A 833 44.30 -4.27 -17.56
N LEU A 834 43.56 -4.32 -18.67
CA LEU A 834 42.10 -4.52 -18.65
C LEU A 834 41.72 -5.92 -18.12
N ALA A 835 42.44 -6.96 -18.52
CA ALA A 835 42.19 -8.32 -18.03
C ALA A 835 42.36 -8.44 -16.51
N GLU A 836 43.36 -7.77 -15.93
CA GLU A 836 43.58 -7.79 -14.49
C GLU A 836 42.56 -6.92 -13.74
N VAL A 837 42.19 -5.75 -14.28
CA VAL A 837 41.12 -4.90 -13.71
C VAL A 837 39.77 -5.63 -13.69
N ALA A 838 39.46 -6.45 -14.70
CA ALA A 838 38.24 -7.27 -14.73
C ALA A 838 38.27 -8.47 -13.77
N ARG A 839 39.43 -8.84 -13.21
CA ARG A 839 39.61 -10.02 -12.35
C ARG A 839 39.96 -9.67 -10.90
N ASN A 840 40.49 -8.48 -10.64
CA ASN A 840 40.99 -8.06 -9.33
C ASN A 840 40.26 -6.81 -8.80
N VAL A 841 39.43 -7.01 -7.77
CA VAL A 841 38.59 -5.97 -7.16
C VAL A 841 39.41 -4.84 -6.52
N GLU A 842 40.56 -5.16 -5.92
CA GLU A 842 41.43 -4.14 -5.30
C GLU A 842 42.09 -3.25 -6.36
N CYS A 843 42.49 -3.84 -7.48
CA CYS A 843 43.02 -3.11 -8.63
C CYS A 843 41.95 -2.17 -9.22
N ALA A 844 40.72 -2.65 -9.42
CA ALA A 844 39.61 -1.83 -9.89
C ALA A 844 39.29 -0.65 -8.95
N ARG A 845 39.35 -0.85 -7.62
CA ARG A 845 39.18 0.23 -6.64
C ARG A 845 40.27 1.29 -6.74
N ALA A 846 41.53 0.87 -6.87
CA ALA A 846 42.64 1.78 -7.02
C ALA A 846 42.56 2.62 -8.31
N VAL A 847 42.11 2.00 -9.41
CA VAL A 847 41.86 2.69 -10.69
C VAL A 847 40.75 3.73 -10.56
N ILE A 848 39.62 3.40 -9.90
CA ILE A 848 38.54 4.36 -9.63
C ILE A 848 39.03 5.53 -8.76
N ALA A 849 39.89 5.26 -7.76
CA ALA A 849 40.46 6.30 -6.92
C ALA A 849 41.37 7.27 -7.69
N VAL A 850 42.13 6.78 -8.67
CA VAL A 850 42.93 7.62 -9.58
C VAL A 850 42.03 8.51 -10.43
N LEU A 851 40.95 7.96 -10.99
CA LEU A 851 39.97 8.73 -11.77
C LEU A 851 39.26 9.80 -10.94
N LYS A 852 38.90 9.50 -9.68
CA LYS A 852 38.30 10.47 -8.75
C LYS A 852 39.26 11.61 -8.36
N ARG A 853 40.57 11.33 -8.25
CA ARG A 853 41.59 12.35 -7.90
C ARG A 853 41.93 13.29 -9.07
N LYS A 854 41.67 12.90 -10.32
CA LYS A 854 42.01 13.69 -11.51
C LYS A 854 40.79 13.86 -12.45
N PRO A 855 39.73 14.58 -12.01
CA PRO A 855 38.48 14.70 -12.76
C PRO A 855 38.64 15.38 -14.14
N SER A 856 39.67 16.20 -14.33
CA SER A 856 39.98 16.82 -15.62
C SER A 856 40.35 15.81 -16.72
N LEU A 857 40.81 14.61 -16.35
CA LEU A 857 41.18 13.54 -17.28
C LEU A 857 39.98 12.65 -17.68
N LEU A 858 38.81 12.80 -17.04
CA LEU A 858 37.58 12.10 -17.43
C LEU A 858 37.09 12.49 -18.83
N ASN A 859 37.52 13.65 -19.33
CA ASN A 859 37.24 14.11 -20.69
C ASN A 859 37.97 13.29 -21.76
N ASN A 860 38.95 12.45 -21.38
CA ASN A 860 39.65 11.55 -22.29
C ASN A 860 38.81 10.27 -22.55
N CYS A 861 37.66 10.45 -23.20
CA CYS A 861 36.66 9.41 -23.43
C CYS A 861 37.22 8.17 -24.15
N THR A 862 38.27 8.33 -24.95
CA THR A 862 38.92 7.22 -25.69
C THR A 862 39.54 6.19 -24.76
N ILE A 863 40.07 6.59 -23.61
CA ILE A 863 40.73 5.70 -22.64
C ILE A 863 39.79 5.37 -21.48
N VAL A 864 38.97 6.33 -21.05
CA VAL A 864 38.09 6.19 -19.88
C VAL A 864 36.91 5.25 -20.15
N VAL A 865 36.29 5.29 -21.33
CA VAL A 865 35.11 4.46 -21.65
C VAL A 865 35.45 2.96 -21.66
N PRO A 866 36.53 2.50 -22.31
CA PRO A 866 36.95 1.09 -22.21
C PRO A 866 37.29 0.67 -20.78
N LEU A 867 37.92 1.54 -19.99
CA LEU A 867 38.30 1.26 -18.61
C LEU A 867 37.07 1.04 -17.71
N LEU A 868 36.09 1.96 -17.79
CA LEU A 868 34.83 1.86 -17.04
C LEU A 868 33.97 0.69 -17.49
N GLY A 869 33.91 0.43 -18.81
CA GLY A 869 33.27 -0.76 -19.35
C GLY A 869 33.86 -2.05 -18.79
N THR A 870 35.18 -2.09 -18.56
CA THR A 870 35.89 -3.23 -17.97
C THR A 870 35.65 -3.37 -16.48
N VAL A 871 35.52 -2.27 -15.73
CA VAL A 871 35.08 -2.31 -14.33
C VAL A 871 33.64 -2.85 -14.24
N GLY A 872 32.78 -2.52 -15.19
CA GLY A 872 31.39 -3.00 -15.26
C GLY A 872 31.24 -4.51 -15.51
N THR A 873 32.28 -5.20 -15.99
CA THR A 873 32.26 -6.65 -16.24
C THR A 873 32.76 -7.49 -15.06
N LEU A 874 33.16 -6.88 -13.94
CA LEU A 874 33.54 -7.58 -12.70
C LEU A 874 32.41 -8.49 -12.19
N ARG A 875 32.77 -9.70 -11.75
CA ARG A 875 31.81 -10.73 -11.26
C ARG A 875 31.03 -10.29 -10.00
N ASP A 876 31.52 -9.32 -9.24
CA ASP A 876 31.00 -8.90 -7.94
C ASP A 876 30.35 -7.48 -8.02
N LYS A 877 29.36 -7.32 -8.91
CA LYS A 877 28.82 -6.03 -9.38
C LYS A 877 28.22 -5.13 -8.28
N VAL A 878 27.71 -5.71 -7.20
CA VAL A 878 26.92 -4.97 -6.19
C VAL A 878 27.78 -4.07 -5.31
N ARG A 879 29.03 -4.45 -5.00
CA ARG A 879 29.91 -3.66 -4.10
C ARG A 879 30.68 -2.53 -4.77
N CYS A 880 30.83 -2.53 -6.10
CA CYS A 880 31.54 -1.46 -6.82
C CYS A 880 30.61 -0.36 -7.37
N LEU A 881 29.34 -0.65 -7.68
CA LEU A 881 28.37 0.38 -8.08
C LEU A 881 28.11 1.40 -6.94
N CYS A 882 28.11 0.95 -5.69
CA CYS A 882 28.00 1.84 -4.51
C CYS A 882 29.20 2.78 -4.33
N LEU A 883 30.34 2.54 -5.00
CA LEU A 883 31.54 3.38 -4.92
C LEU A 883 31.63 4.39 -6.07
N PHE A 884 30.81 4.26 -7.11
CA PHE A 884 30.83 5.12 -8.31
C PHE A 884 29.78 6.24 -8.27
N VAL A 885 28.63 5.98 -7.64
CA VAL A 885 27.75 7.04 -7.08
C VAL A 885 28.56 7.84 -6.06
#